data_AF-A0A2V7CRB0-F1
#
_entry.id   AF-A0A2V7CRB0-F1
#
_cell.length_a   1.000
_cell.length_b   1.000
_cell.length_c   1.000
_cell.angle_alpha   90.00
_cell.angle_beta   90.00
_cell.angle_gamma   90.00
#
_symmetry.space_group_name_H-M   'P 1'
#
loop_
_entity.id
_entity.type
_entity.pdbx_description
1 polymer ?
#
loop_
_entity_poly.entity_id
_entity_poly.type
_entity_poly.pdbx_seq_one_letter_code
_entity_poly.pdbx_strand_id
1 'polypeptide(L)'
;MTAEERRLEEVQARTAHWRRWGPYLSERQWGTVREDYSAHGTAWDYFPHDHARSRAYRWGEDGLLGISDNHQRLCFALALWNEKDPILKERVFGLTGSQGNHGEDVKDYYFYLDSTPTHSYMKGLYKYPQGEFPYAWLVEENQRRGRRNAEFELVDTGVFEQDRYFDVVVEYAKATPDDLLIRITVTNRGPDPAPLHLLPTLWCRNTWAWEPEAARPRLRLTAAGGKACILVEHAELGQPYRLYCDGDPALIFTENDTNLHRLHGVENRSAFVKDGIHEYIVHRQIGAVNPAQEGTKTAAHYRMVLGPGESAVVRLRLTDRELRESAFGKRFDTQIAQRVQEAEDFYATVIPAKLSGDAKGVMRQALAGMLWSKQWYHYDVRRWVDGDPTQPPPPSERQHGRNREWTHLYNDDIISMPDKWEYPWYAAWDLAFHTITLALVDPEFAKGQLTLFLREWYMHPNGQIPAYEWAFGDVNPPVHAWAVWRVYKIDGKRTGRPDREFLEGAFHKLLLNFTWWVNRKDAEGMNVFQGGFLGLDNIGVFDRSASLPTGGNIEQSDGTSWMGMFCLNMLAIAIELARENPAYEGVASKFFEHFVQIAHAMDNRGGSKLSLWDDEDGFFYDVLHLPSGERQYMKVRSLVGLIPLLAVETLEPDVVDRLPGFKRRLEWFVRNRPEFREHLEAMDQPGGGVRRLLSIVSREELPRVLRLMLDEREFLSPYGIRAVSQFHRDHPCVLVVDGNEHRVDYEPAESSTSLFGGNSNWRGPIWFPINYLLIEALQKFDHFYGPSLQVECPTGSGPRSTLWDVAAELSRRLTRIFLRGPDGRRPVHGGVAKFQTDPHWRDLVWFYEYFHGDNGAGIGASHQTGWTGLVAKLLQQSGG
;
A
#
# COMPACT_ATOMS: atom_id res chain seq x y z
N MET A 1 -1.05 20.99 22.46
CA MET A 1 -0.51 19.63 22.28
C MET A 1 -1.49 18.63 22.88
N THR A 2 -1.97 17.69 22.08
CA THR A 2 -2.92 16.63 22.47
C THR A 2 -2.22 15.51 23.24
N ALA A 3 -2.99 14.55 23.78
CA ALA A 3 -2.41 13.37 24.42
C ALA A 3 -1.62 12.48 23.46
N GLU A 4 -2.10 12.34 22.21
CA GLU A 4 -1.43 11.53 21.20
C GLU A 4 -0.13 12.17 20.72
N GLU A 5 -0.09 13.49 20.56
CA GLU A 5 1.15 14.21 20.22
C GLU A 5 2.24 14.01 21.29
N ARG A 6 1.86 14.02 22.58
CA ARG A 6 2.81 13.69 23.66
C ARG A 6 3.37 12.28 23.54
N ARG A 7 2.56 11.29 23.16
CA ARG A 7 3.05 9.90 22.98
C ARG A 7 4.02 9.80 21.80
N LEU A 8 3.78 10.57 20.73
CA LEU A 8 4.70 10.64 19.61
C LEU A 8 6.05 11.26 20.03
N GLU A 9 6.03 12.31 20.84
CA GLU A 9 7.25 12.87 21.44
C GLU A 9 7.98 11.85 22.34
N GLU A 10 7.26 11.10 23.17
CA GLU A 10 7.84 10.05 24.01
C GLU A 10 8.46 8.91 23.19
N VAL A 11 7.84 8.54 22.06
CA VAL A 11 8.40 7.56 21.11
C VAL A 11 9.68 8.10 20.49
N GLN A 12 9.68 9.36 20.04
CA GLN A 12 10.84 10.00 19.42
C GLN A 12 12.01 10.15 20.42
N ALA A 13 11.70 10.55 21.65
CA ALA A 13 12.66 10.67 22.74
C ALA A 13 13.08 9.30 23.33
N ARG A 14 12.48 8.20 22.86
CA ARG A 14 12.69 6.83 23.35
C ARG A 14 12.47 6.68 24.86
N THR A 15 11.54 7.45 25.42
CA THR A 15 11.18 7.38 26.85
C THR A 15 10.01 6.42 27.11
N ALA A 16 9.20 6.13 26.08
CA ALA A 16 8.15 5.12 26.13
C ALA A 16 8.00 4.37 24.80
N HIS A 17 7.70 3.08 24.86
CA HIS A 17 7.61 2.21 23.68
C HIS A 17 6.18 2.02 23.17
N TRP A 18 5.42 3.10 22.96
CA TRP A 18 4.01 2.98 22.56
C TRP A 18 3.79 2.16 21.28
N ARG A 19 4.75 2.15 20.35
CA ARG A 19 4.69 1.35 19.12
C ARG A 19 5.06 -0.13 19.29
N ARG A 20 5.35 -0.60 20.51
CA ARG A 20 5.67 -2.02 20.74
C ARG A 20 4.52 -2.92 20.30
N TRP A 21 3.29 -2.56 20.64
CA TRP A 21 2.10 -3.29 20.23
C TRP A 21 1.36 -2.56 19.10
N GLY A 22 0.88 -3.29 18.11
CA GLY A 22 0.15 -2.71 16.98
C GLY A 22 -0.47 -3.76 16.08
N PRO A 23 -1.13 -3.36 14.98
CA PRO A 23 -1.86 -4.24 14.08
C PRO A 23 -0.90 -4.97 13.10
N TYR A 24 0.22 -5.46 13.62
CA TYR A 24 1.37 -5.92 12.83
C TYR A 24 1.23 -7.34 12.28
N LEU A 25 0.11 -8.01 12.57
CA LEU A 25 -0.27 -9.26 11.92
C LEU A 25 -0.69 -8.98 10.47
N SER A 26 -0.26 -9.88 9.58
CA SER A 26 -0.79 -9.94 8.23
C SER A 26 -2.23 -10.45 8.25
N GLU A 27 -2.98 -10.21 7.18
CA GLU A 27 -4.29 -10.84 6.97
C GLU A 27 -4.16 -12.13 6.17
N ARG A 28 -3.04 -12.27 5.45
CA ARG A 28 -2.62 -13.47 4.73
C ARG A 28 -1.10 -13.67 4.82
N GLN A 29 -0.68 -14.71 5.54
CA GLN A 29 0.72 -15.15 5.53
C GLN A 29 0.94 -16.36 4.59
N TRP A 30 -0.10 -17.16 4.34
CA TRP A 30 -0.06 -18.27 3.40
C TRP A 30 0.06 -17.79 1.95
N GLY A 31 0.68 -18.60 1.08
CA GLY A 31 0.89 -18.25 -0.33
C GLY A 31 1.83 -17.07 -0.58
N THR A 32 2.74 -16.75 0.36
CA THR A 32 3.76 -15.69 0.20
C THR A 32 5.08 -16.27 -0.28
N VAL A 33 5.93 -15.45 -0.92
CA VAL A 33 7.23 -15.92 -1.45
C VAL A 33 8.15 -16.36 -0.31
N ARG A 34 8.16 -15.62 0.80
CA ARG A 34 8.97 -15.99 1.97
C ARG A 34 8.56 -17.34 2.58
N GLU A 35 7.29 -17.74 2.48
CA GLU A 35 6.82 -19.07 2.93
C GLU A 35 6.94 -20.17 1.86
N ASP A 36 7.45 -19.86 0.67
CA ASP A 36 7.61 -20.80 -0.45
C ASP A 36 8.95 -21.54 -0.38
N TYR A 37 8.91 -22.86 -0.32
CA TYR A 37 10.10 -23.72 -0.38
C TYR A 37 9.94 -24.79 -1.48
N SER A 38 9.08 -24.52 -2.48
CA SER A 38 8.94 -25.35 -3.68
C SER A 38 10.16 -25.21 -4.61
N ALA A 39 10.31 -26.17 -5.53
CA ALA A 39 11.43 -26.16 -6.49
C ALA A 39 11.32 -25.04 -7.54
N HIS A 40 10.11 -24.60 -7.87
CA HIS A 40 9.85 -23.71 -9.01
C HIS A 40 9.18 -22.39 -8.63
N GLY A 41 9.08 -22.09 -7.33
CA GLY A 41 8.49 -20.83 -6.90
C GLY A 41 6.96 -20.80 -6.96
N THR A 42 6.27 -21.93 -6.74
CA THR A 42 4.81 -22.01 -6.75
C THR A 42 4.22 -21.74 -5.36
N ALA A 43 4.38 -20.51 -4.86
CA ALA A 43 4.06 -20.13 -3.47
C ALA A 43 2.63 -20.48 -3.04
N TRP A 44 1.66 -20.17 -3.90
CA TRP A 44 0.23 -20.43 -3.67
C TRP A 44 -0.09 -21.92 -3.50
N ASP A 45 0.51 -22.78 -4.32
CA ASP A 45 0.30 -24.23 -4.28
C ASP A 45 1.12 -24.91 -3.16
N TYR A 46 2.26 -24.34 -2.81
CA TYR A 46 3.16 -24.89 -1.78
C TYR A 46 2.62 -24.71 -0.36
N PHE A 47 2.05 -23.53 -0.08
CA PHE A 47 1.45 -23.23 1.21
C PHE A 47 0.07 -22.60 1.01
N PRO A 48 -0.95 -23.40 0.62
CA PRO A 48 -2.30 -22.92 0.38
C PRO A 48 -3.04 -22.60 1.67
N HIS A 49 -4.19 -21.91 1.53
CA HIS A 49 -5.08 -21.57 2.64
C HIS A 49 -5.48 -22.79 3.51
N ASP A 50 -5.68 -23.98 2.92
CA ASP A 50 -6.05 -25.16 3.71
C ASP A 50 -4.99 -25.55 4.75
N HIS A 51 -3.70 -25.42 4.39
CA HIS A 51 -2.60 -25.74 5.27
C HIS A 51 -2.41 -24.70 6.39
N ALA A 52 -2.86 -23.46 6.20
CA ALA A 52 -2.65 -22.32 7.11
C ALA A 52 -3.07 -22.61 8.57
N ARG A 53 -4.14 -23.37 8.76
CA ARG A 53 -4.66 -23.75 10.09
C ARG A 53 -3.79 -24.77 10.81
N SER A 54 -3.06 -25.59 10.05
CA SER A 54 -2.33 -26.78 10.55
C SER A 54 -0.82 -26.65 10.46
N ARG A 55 -0.30 -25.67 9.70
CA ARG A 55 1.14 -25.46 9.47
C ARG A 55 1.64 -24.19 10.13
N ALA A 56 2.71 -24.26 10.91
CA ALA A 56 3.35 -23.09 11.48
C ALA A 56 4.06 -22.27 10.39
N TYR A 57 4.03 -20.94 10.51
CA TYR A 57 4.70 -20.02 9.62
C TYR A 57 6.14 -19.77 10.08
N ARG A 58 7.06 -19.53 9.15
CA ARG A 58 8.48 -19.25 9.47
C ARG A 58 8.76 -17.77 9.64
N TRP A 59 8.19 -16.94 8.77
CA TRP A 59 8.60 -15.56 8.52
C TRP A 59 7.59 -14.52 9.00
N GLY A 60 6.43 -14.96 9.48
CA GLY A 60 5.35 -14.10 9.94
C GLY A 60 4.26 -14.88 10.64
N GLU A 61 3.14 -14.24 10.88
CA GLU A 61 1.87 -14.80 11.36
C GLU A 61 0.72 -13.98 10.75
N ASP A 62 -0.44 -14.61 10.61
CA ASP A 62 -1.69 -13.95 10.22
C ASP A 62 -2.78 -14.07 11.29
N GLY A 63 -3.78 -13.19 11.22
CA GLY A 63 -4.93 -13.27 12.11
C GLY A 63 -5.99 -12.21 11.87
N LEU A 64 -7.25 -12.58 12.09
CA LEU A 64 -8.41 -11.69 11.90
C LEU A 64 -8.41 -10.53 12.91
N LEU A 65 -8.27 -9.29 12.40
CA LEU A 65 -8.22 -8.03 13.16
C LEU A 65 -7.26 -8.10 14.36
N GLY A 66 -6.13 -8.78 14.15
CA GLY A 66 -5.18 -9.11 15.20
C GLY A 66 -4.12 -8.05 15.47
N ILE A 67 -3.44 -8.20 16.60
CA ILE A 67 -2.30 -7.39 17.05
C ILE A 67 -1.13 -8.30 17.43
N SER A 68 0.07 -7.74 17.44
CA SER A 68 1.25 -8.39 18.01
C SER A 68 2.20 -7.35 18.62
N ASP A 69 3.22 -7.84 19.34
CA ASP A 69 4.40 -7.02 19.55
C ASP A 69 5.15 -6.79 18.22
N ASN A 70 6.10 -5.87 18.22
CA ASN A 70 6.76 -5.36 17.03
C ASN A 70 7.76 -6.33 16.39
N HIS A 71 7.85 -7.57 16.90
CA HIS A 71 8.58 -8.70 16.28
C HIS A 71 7.74 -9.98 16.18
N GLN A 72 6.41 -9.87 16.35
CA GLN A 72 5.47 -11.00 16.36
C GLN A 72 5.89 -12.16 17.28
N ARG A 73 6.51 -11.88 18.44
CA ARG A 73 6.83 -12.89 19.45
C ARG A 73 5.57 -13.36 20.17
N LEU A 74 4.65 -12.44 20.43
CA LEU A 74 3.34 -12.70 21.02
C LEU A 74 2.25 -12.06 20.15
N CYS A 75 1.33 -12.90 19.70
CA CYS A 75 0.27 -12.55 18.77
C CYS A 75 -1.09 -12.77 19.42
N PHE A 76 -2.05 -11.90 19.10
CA PHE A 76 -3.43 -11.99 19.53
C PHE A 76 -4.37 -11.70 18.35
N ALA A 77 -5.40 -12.52 18.15
CA ALA A 77 -6.41 -12.31 17.12
C ALA A 77 -7.73 -12.99 17.47
N LEU A 78 -8.75 -12.75 16.64
CA LEU A 78 -10.06 -13.37 16.80
C LEU A 78 -10.15 -14.68 16.03
N ALA A 79 -10.86 -15.65 16.60
CA ALA A 79 -11.36 -16.81 15.89
C ALA A 79 -12.87 -16.95 16.15
N LEU A 80 -13.62 -17.32 15.11
CA LEU A 80 -15.09 -17.36 15.15
C LEU A 80 -15.62 -18.69 14.61
N TRP A 81 -16.76 -19.14 15.13
CA TRP A 81 -17.50 -20.26 14.56
C TRP A 81 -19.00 -20.13 14.83
N ASN A 82 -19.80 -20.23 13.76
CA ASN A 82 -21.26 -20.11 13.76
C ASN A 82 -21.99 -21.46 13.94
N GLU A 83 -21.28 -22.51 14.38
CA GLU A 83 -21.73 -23.92 14.45
C GLU A 83 -22.01 -24.60 13.09
N LYS A 84 -21.76 -23.90 11.96
CA LYS A 84 -22.02 -24.39 10.60
C LYS A 84 -20.78 -24.45 9.72
N ASP A 85 -19.87 -23.48 9.87
CA ASP A 85 -18.67 -23.42 9.06
C ASP A 85 -17.84 -24.71 9.22
N PRO A 86 -17.27 -25.23 8.13
CA PRO A 86 -16.42 -26.43 8.18
C PRO A 86 -15.09 -26.15 8.89
N ILE A 87 -14.76 -24.88 9.12
CA ILE A 87 -13.51 -24.45 9.73
C ILE A 87 -13.74 -23.29 10.71
N LEU A 88 -12.84 -23.15 11.69
CA LEU A 88 -12.75 -21.91 12.45
C LEU A 88 -12.34 -20.75 11.54
N LYS A 89 -13.09 -19.65 11.59
CA LYS A 89 -12.73 -18.39 10.92
C LYS A 89 -11.67 -17.67 11.77
N GLU A 90 -10.41 -18.08 11.61
CA GLU A 90 -9.23 -17.48 12.26
C GLU A 90 -8.56 -16.38 11.43
N ARG A 91 -8.86 -16.35 10.12
CA ARG A 91 -8.25 -15.45 9.12
C ARG A 91 -9.21 -15.15 7.98
N VAL A 92 -8.88 -14.11 7.23
CA VAL A 92 -9.59 -13.67 6.03
C VAL A 92 -9.34 -14.67 4.89
N PHE A 93 -10.41 -15.08 4.21
CA PHE A 93 -10.38 -15.96 3.06
C PHE A 93 -10.45 -15.17 1.75
N GLY A 94 -9.85 -15.73 0.71
CA GLY A 94 -9.94 -15.25 -0.66
C GLY A 94 -9.26 -16.22 -1.61
N LEU A 95 -9.23 -15.83 -2.88
CA LEU A 95 -8.83 -16.66 -4.00
C LEU A 95 -7.36 -16.42 -4.37
N THR A 96 -6.66 -17.47 -4.80
CA THR A 96 -5.34 -17.35 -5.43
C THR A 96 -5.47 -16.79 -6.85
N GLY A 97 -4.36 -16.32 -7.43
CA GLY A 97 -4.33 -15.83 -8.82
C GLY A 97 -4.84 -16.82 -9.87
N SER A 98 -4.81 -18.13 -9.60
CA SER A 98 -5.35 -19.17 -10.48
C SER A 98 -6.81 -19.54 -10.19
N GLN A 99 -7.38 -19.05 -9.10
CA GLN A 99 -8.75 -19.32 -8.68
C GLN A 99 -9.73 -18.20 -9.06
N GLY A 100 -9.31 -16.94 -9.00
CA GLY A 100 -10.14 -15.83 -9.46
C GLY A 100 -10.14 -15.70 -10.98
N ASN A 101 -11.26 -15.23 -11.54
CA ASN A 101 -11.36 -14.92 -12.97
C ASN A 101 -10.52 -13.70 -13.37
N HIS A 102 -10.29 -12.78 -12.44
CA HIS A 102 -9.35 -11.66 -12.58
C HIS A 102 -8.14 -11.76 -11.64
N GLY A 103 -8.03 -12.85 -10.87
CA GLY A 103 -6.83 -13.24 -10.15
C GLY A 103 -6.98 -13.29 -8.64
N GLU A 104 -6.09 -12.64 -7.89
CA GLU A 104 -6.16 -12.63 -6.43
C GLU A 104 -7.34 -11.78 -5.96
N ASP A 105 -8.10 -12.28 -4.99
CA ASP A 105 -9.42 -11.69 -4.69
C ASP A 105 -9.88 -12.05 -3.27
N VAL A 106 -9.90 -11.05 -2.38
CA VAL A 106 -10.35 -11.21 -0.99
C VAL A 106 -11.89 -11.28 -0.89
N LYS A 107 -12.42 -12.33 -0.24
CA LYS A 107 -13.88 -12.58 -0.20
C LYS A 107 -14.56 -12.19 1.10
N ASP A 108 -13.80 -11.96 2.15
CA ASP A 108 -14.31 -11.60 3.46
C ASP A 108 -14.51 -10.07 3.61
N TYR A 109 -15.52 -9.65 4.37
CA TYR A 109 -15.82 -8.23 4.57
C TYR A 109 -15.38 -7.72 5.95
N TYR A 110 -14.35 -6.89 5.96
CA TYR A 110 -13.77 -6.26 7.14
C TYR A 110 -13.37 -4.82 6.87
N PHE A 111 -13.28 -4.01 7.93
CA PHE A 111 -13.14 -2.56 7.84
C PHE A 111 -12.27 -2.01 8.96
N TYR A 112 -11.38 -1.08 8.61
CA TYR A 112 -10.58 -0.30 9.54
C TYR A 112 -11.32 0.99 9.88
N LEU A 113 -11.83 1.09 11.10
CA LEU A 113 -12.72 2.18 11.49
C LEU A 113 -11.99 3.34 12.16
N ASP A 114 -10.95 3.03 12.94
CA ASP A 114 -10.17 4.03 13.67
C ASP A 114 -8.79 3.50 14.07
N SER A 115 -7.80 4.38 14.16
CA SER A 115 -6.49 4.10 14.77
C SER A 115 -5.75 5.39 15.06
N THR A 116 -5.05 5.49 16.19
CA THR A 116 -4.06 6.57 16.40
C THR A 116 -2.66 6.16 15.95
N PRO A 117 -1.74 7.10 15.62
CA PRO A 117 -0.37 6.79 15.17
C PRO A 117 0.45 5.88 16.08
N THR A 118 0.25 6.00 17.40
CA THR A 118 0.90 5.14 18.41
C THR A 118 0.10 3.86 18.71
N HIS A 119 -1.00 3.65 17.99
CA HIS A 119 -1.95 2.56 18.22
C HIS A 119 -2.46 2.55 19.66
N SER A 120 -2.55 3.74 20.27
CA SER A 120 -3.07 3.93 21.64
C SER A 120 -4.58 3.69 21.69
N TYR A 121 -5.27 3.90 20.56
CA TYR A 121 -6.62 3.42 20.27
C TYR A 121 -6.65 2.81 18.87
N MET A 122 -7.40 1.73 18.68
CA MET A 122 -7.70 1.12 17.38
C MET A 122 -9.11 0.53 17.40
N LYS A 123 -9.80 0.58 16.26
CA LYS A 123 -11.12 -0.02 16.07
C LYS A 123 -11.25 -0.66 14.69
N GLY A 124 -11.65 -1.93 14.66
CA GLY A 124 -11.93 -2.68 13.45
C GLY A 124 -13.31 -3.36 13.50
N LEU A 125 -13.85 -3.72 12.33
CA LEU A 125 -15.12 -4.42 12.19
C LEU A 125 -14.96 -5.59 11.20
N TYR A 126 -15.50 -6.75 11.55
CA TYR A 126 -15.66 -7.89 10.66
C TYR A 126 -17.14 -8.29 10.56
N LYS A 127 -17.59 -8.59 9.34
CA LYS A 127 -18.97 -9.02 9.03
C LYS A 127 -18.99 -10.55 8.89
N TYR A 128 -19.43 -11.26 9.93
CA TYR A 128 -19.39 -12.72 9.96
C TYR A 128 -20.75 -13.35 9.65
N PRO A 129 -20.92 -14.14 8.58
CA PRO A 129 -22.20 -14.76 8.27
C PRO A 129 -22.70 -15.75 9.34
N GLN A 130 -24.03 -15.82 9.52
CA GLN A 130 -24.68 -16.82 10.37
C GLN A 130 -24.92 -18.16 9.66
N GLY A 131 -24.91 -18.15 8.32
CA GLY A 131 -24.89 -19.34 7.48
C GLY A 131 -23.47 -19.87 7.28
N GLU A 132 -23.36 -21.10 6.79
CA GLU A 132 -22.07 -21.66 6.37
C GLU A 132 -21.41 -20.73 5.34
N PHE A 133 -20.15 -20.39 5.56
CA PHE A 133 -19.37 -19.59 4.62
C PHE A 133 -19.13 -20.39 3.32
N PRO A 134 -19.50 -19.85 2.13
CA PRO A 134 -19.56 -20.61 0.89
C PRO A 134 -18.19 -20.76 0.19
N TYR A 135 -17.20 -21.33 0.89
CA TYR A 135 -15.82 -21.45 0.41
C TYR A 135 -15.69 -22.11 -0.97
N ALA A 136 -16.29 -23.30 -1.14
CA ALA A 136 -16.19 -24.08 -2.37
C ALA A 136 -16.87 -23.36 -3.54
N TRP A 137 -18.08 -22.81 -3.31
CA TRP A 137 -18.83 -22.13 -4.37
C TRP A 137 -18.11 -20.86 -4.86
N LEU A 138 -17.50 -20.09 -3.96
CA LEU A 138 -16.69 -18.93 -4.34
C LEU A 138 -15.53 -19.32 -5.26
N VAL A 139 -14.84 -20.42 -4.98
CA VAL A 139 -13.75 -20.92 -5.85
C VAL A 139 -14.31 -21.41 -7.19
N GLU A 140 -15.29 -22.31 -7.15
CA GLU A 140 -15.80 -22.98 -8.35
C GLU A 140 -16.46 -22.02 -9.35
N GLU A 141 -17.25 -21.07 -8.86
CA GLU A 141 -17.96 -20.12 -9.73
C GLU A 141 -16.99 -19.10 -10.35
N ASN A 142 -15.99 -18.62 -9.60
CA ASN A 142 -14.98 -17.72 -10.17
C ASN A 142 -14.09 -18.44 -11.20
N GLN A 143 -13.72 -19.70 -10.96
CA GLN A 143 -13.01 -20.51 -11.96
C GLN A 143 -13.84 -20.78 -13.23
N ARG A 144 -15.16 -20.89 -13.09
CA ARG A 144 -16.08 -21.07 -14.23
C ARG A 144 -16.25 -19.80 -15.05
N ARG A 145 -16.15 -18.63 -14.42
CA ARG A 145 -16.28 -17.32 -15.08
C ARG A 145 -15.03 -17.02 -15.91
N GLY A 146 -15.24 -16.54 -17.14
CA GLY A 146 -14.16 -15.97 -17.94
C GLY A 146 -13.95 -14.48 -17.64
N ARG A 147 -12.83 -13.91 -18.08
CA ARG A 147 -12.42 -12.49 -17.92
C ARG A 147 -13.38 -11.42 -18.47
N ARG A 148 -14.49 -11.81 -19.11
CA ARG A 148 -15.54 -10.87 -19.55
C ARG A 148 -16.69 -10.75 -18.54
N ASN A 149 -16.67 -11.56 -17.50
CA ASN A 149 -17.65 -11.52 -16.42
C ASN A 149 -17.04 -10.77 -15.24
N ALA A 150 -17.90 -10.11 -14.45
CA ALA A 150 -17.50 -9.60 -13.15
C ALA A 150 -17.14 -10.76 -12.20
N GLU A 151 -16.34 -10.45 -11.18
CA GLU A 151 -16.05 -11.35 -10.07
C GLU A 151 -17.35 -11.80 -9.39
N PHE A 152 -17.34 -13.02 -8.84
CA PHE A 152 -18.43 -13.52 -8.00
C PHE A 152 -18.08 -13.28 -6.55
N GLU A 153 -18.84 -12.37 -5.93
CA GLU A 153 -18.56 -11.86 -4.58
C GLU A 153 -19.33 -12.61 -3.49
N LEU A 154 -18.85 -12.51 -2.24
CA LEU A 154 -19.54 -13.11 -1.09
C LEU A 154 -20.99 -12.63 -0.96
N VAL A 155 -21.26 -11.35 -1.26
CA VAL A 155 -22.62 -10.81 -1.28
C VAL A 155 -23.54 -11.47 -2.31
N ASP A 156 -22.99 -11.93 -3.44
CA ASP A 156 -23.76 -12.56 -4.52
C ASP A 156 -24.25 -13.96 -4.16
N THR A 157 -23.65 -14.60 -3.15
CA THR A 157 -24.06 -15.92 -2.65
C THR A 157 -25.38 -15.89 -1.88
N GLY A 158 -25.86 -14.69 -1.51
CA GLY A 158 -27.05 -14.50 -0.68
C GLY A 158 -26.81 -14.78 0.81
N VAL A 159 -25.57 -15.03 1.25
CA VAL A 159 -25.27 -15.33 2.67
C VAL A 159 -25.62 -14.17 3.63
N PHE A 160 -25.75 -12.95 3.10
CA PHE A 160 -26.14 -11.74 3.84
C PHE A 160 -27.61 -11.36 3.68
N GLU A 161 -28.43 -12.19 3.01
CA GLU A 161 -29.87 -11.94 2.89
C GLU A 161 -30.56 -11.91 4.25
N GLN A 162 -31.57 -11.04 4.38
CA GLN A 162 -32.26 -10.78 5.64
C GLN A 162 -31.32 -10.37 6.80
N ASP A 163 -30.15 -9.81 6.47
CA ASP A 163 -29.13 -9.39 7.43
C ASP A 163 -28.62 -10.50 8.37
N ARG A 164 -28.58 -11.75 7.87
CA ARG A 164 -28.12 -12.94 8.62
C ARG A 164 -26.61 -12.99 8.82
N TYR A 165 -26.09 -12.01 9.54
CA TYR A 165 -24.69 -11.91 9.92
C TYR A 165 -24.52 -11.30 11.32
N PHE A 166 -23.32 -11.42 11.85
CA PHE A 166 -22.86 -10.72 13.05
C PHE A 166 -21.95 -9.56 12.65
N ASP A 167 -22.17 -8.39 13.25
CA ASP A 167 -21.12 -7.38 13.34
C ASP A 167 -20.20 -7.78 14.50
N VAL A 168 -18.92 -7.98 14.21
CA VAL A 168 -17.88 -8.24 15.21
C VAL A 168 -16.94 -7.05 15.25
N VAL A 169 -17.16 -6.14 16.20
CA VAL A 169 -16.32 -4.95 16.42
C VAL A 169 -15.25 -5.27 17.46
N VAL A 170 -13.99 -5.00 17.13
CA VAL A 170 -12.88 -5.08 18.09
C VAL A 170 -12.29 -3.71 18.33
N GLU A 171 -12.02 -3.42 19.60
CA GLU A 171 -11.34 -2.20 20.04
C GLU A 171 -10.16 -2.56 20.92
N TYR A 172 -9.02 -1.94 20.60
CA TYR A 172 -7.80 -2.00 21.38
C TYR A 172 -7.52 -0.63 21.97
N ALA A 173 -7.29 -0.55 23.27
CA ALA A 173 -6.98 0.68 23.98
C ALA A 173 -5.80 0.47 24.93
N LYS A 174 -4.74 1.26 24.80
CA LYS A 174 -3.56 1.14 25.66
C LYS A 174 -3.72 1.99 26.91
N ALA A 175 -3.69 1.37 28.08
CA ALA A 175 -3.55 2.09 29.36
C ALA A 175 -2.12 2.60 29.55
N THR A 176 -1.14 1.76 29.20
CA THR A 176 0.31 2.06 29.08
C THR A 176 0.86 1.31 27.86
N PRO A 177 2.12 1.52 27.43
CA PRO A 177 2.69 0.79 26.28
C PRO A 177 2.49 -0.74 26.31
N ASP A 178 2.55 -1.34 27.50
CA ASP A 178 2.48 -2.79 27.75
C ASP A 178 1.21 -3.23 28.50
N ASP A 179 0.14 -2.43 28.45
CA ASP A 179 -1.14 -2.72 29.11
C ASP A 179 -2.29 -2.40 28.15
N LEU A 180 -2.84 -3.44 27.53
CA LEU A 180 -3.82 -3.37 26.46
C LEU A 180 -5.19 -3.84 26.96
N LEU A 181 -6.18 -2.97 26.82
CA LEU A 181 -7.58 -3.26 27.03
C LEU A 181 -8.18 -3.66 25.69
N ILE A 182 -8.88 -4.80 25.67
CA ILE A 182 -9.47 -5.39 24.49
C ILE A 182 -10.97 -5.51 24.71
N ARG A 183 -11.76 -4.83 23.87
CA ARG A 183 -13.23 -4.91 23.90
C ARG A 183 -13.72 -5.48 22.58
N ILE A 184 -14.45 -6.58 22.63
CA ILE A 184 -15.08 -7.20 21.46
C ILE A 184 -16.59 -7.09 21.65
N THR A 185 -17.26 -6.40 20.72
CA THR A 185 -18.71 -6.27 20.71
C THR A 185 -19.26 -7.04 19.52
N VAL A 186 -20.09 -8.04 19.79
CA VAL A 186 -20.78 -8.83 18.77
C VAL A 186 -22.24 -8.40 18.74
N THR A 187 -22.78 -8.09 17.57
CA THR A 187 -24.21 -7.78 17.39
C THR A 187 -24.83 -8.70 16.35
N ASN A 188 -25.93 -9.37 16.68
CA ASN A 188 -26.72 -10.13 15.72
C ASN A 188 -27.58 -9.16 14.88
N ARG A 189 -27.34 -9.11 13.57
CA ARG A 189 -28.14 -8.29 12.64
C ARG A 189 -29.33 -9.03 12.05
N GLY A 190 -29.36 -10.34 12.18
CA GLY A 190 -30.38 -11.21 11.61
C GLY A 190 -31.68 -11.20 12.42
N PRO A 191 -32.75 -11.79 11.85
CA PRO A 191 -34.09 -11.76 12.42
C PRO A 191 -34.33 -12.85 13.48
N ASP A 192 -33.39 -13.79 13.64
CA ASP A 192 -33.53 -14.96 14.50
C ASP A 192 -32.38 -15.04 15.52
N PRO A 193 -32.60 -15.67 16.70
CA PRO A 193 -31.52 -16.03 17.59
C PRO A 193 -30.45 -16.90 16.89
N ALA A 194 -29.18 -16.52 17.01
CA ALA A 194 -28.10 -17.21 16.31
C ALA A 194 -26.95 -17.57 17.28
N PRO A 195 -26.43 -18.82 17.25
CA PRO A 195 -25.29 -19.21 18.06
C PRO A 195 -23.99 -18.65 17.49
N LEU A 196 -23.08 -18.27 18.37
CA LEU A 196 -21.72 -17.89 18.04
C LEU A 196 -20.73 -18.40 19.07
N HIS A 197 -19.64 -18.98 18.59
CA HIS A 197 -18.44 -19.25 19.35
C HIS A 197 -17.43 -18.15 19.03
N LEU A 198 -17.09 -17.34 20.04
CA LEU A 198 -16.04 -16.32 19.97
C LEU A 198 -14.81 -16.83 20.74
N LEU A 199 -13.68 -16.89 20.05
CA LEU A 199 -12.43 -17.46 20.55
C LEU A 199 -11.28 -16.46 20.38
N PRO A 200 -11.16 -15.43 21.25
CA PRO A 200 -9.97 -14.59 21.26
C PRO A 200 -8.76 -15.47 21.59
N THR A 201 -7.79 -15.48 20.69
CA THR A 201 -6.69 -16.45 20.66
C THR A 201 -5.37 -15.73 20.85
N LEU A 202 -4.53 -16.27 21.73
CA LEU A 202 -3.19 -15.77 22.06
C LEU A 202 -2.16 -16.86 21.76
N TRP A 203 -1.08 -16.53 21.04
CA TRP A 203 -0.04 -17.50 20.71
C TRP A 203 1.33 -16.87 20.56
N CYS A 204 2.37 -17.67 20.76
CA CYS A 204 3.72 -17.32 20.36
C CYS A 204 3.98 -17.81 18.93
N ARG A 205 4.56 -16.95 18.09
CA ARG A 205 5.04 -17.35 16.76
C ARG A 205 6.05 -18.47 16.92
N ASN A 206 5.94 -19.49 16.06
CA ASN A 206 6.85 -20.62 16.15
C ASN A 206 8.25 -20.18 15.70
N THR A 207 9.19 -20.08 16.64
CA THR A 207 10.62 -19.83 16.37
C THR A 207 11.48 -21.05 16.71
N TRP A 208 10.96 -21.97 17.52
CA TRP A 208 11.69 -23.12 18.05
C TRP A 208 11.75 -24.32 17.10
N ALA A 209 10.90 -24.36 16.08
CA ALA A 209 10.93 -25.43 15.09
C ALA A 209 12.06 -25.28 14.06
N TRP A 210 12.77 -24.15 14.03
CA TRP A 210 13.68 -23.78 12.93
C TRP A 210 15.16 -23.81 13.31
N GLU A 211 15.49 -23.53 14.56
CA GLU A 211 16.87 -23.52 15.06
C GLU A 211 17.10 -24.60 16.13
N PRO A 212 18.29 -25.24 16.18
CA PRO A 212 18.66 -26.09 17.29
C PRO A 212 18.67 -25.30 18.60
N GLU A 213 18.24 -25.93 19.69
CA GLU A 213 18.29 -25.37 21.06
C GLU A 213 17.52 -24.04 21.27
N ALA A 214 16.66 -23.65 20.32
CA ALA A 214 15.83 -22.46 20.47
C ALA A 214 14.90 -22.58 21.70
N ALA A 215 14.87 -21.51 22.49
CA ALA A 215 14.05 -21.45 23.70
C ALA A 215 12.56 -21.52 23.34
N ARG A 216 11.86 -22.52 23.88
CA ARG A 216 10.42 -22.66 23.70
C ARG A 216 9.67 -21.76 24.69
N PRO A 217 8.75 -20.90 24.22
CA PRO A 217 7.90 -20.12 25.12
C PRO A 217 6.87 -21.01 25.81
N ARG A 218 6.25 -20.49 26.86
CA ARG A 218 5.22 -21.21 27.63
C ARG A 218 4.04 -20.30 27.94
N LEU A 219 2.86 -20.75 27.56
CA LEU A 219 1.57 -20.23 27.99
C LEU A 219 0.98 -21.22 28.99
N ARG A 220 0.48 -20.76 30.14
CA ARG A 220 -0.16 -21.64 31.12
C ARG A 220 -1.24 -20.93 31.91
N LEU A 221 -2.25 -21.68 32.34
CA LEU A 221 -3.19 -21.18 33.35
C LEU A 221 -2.47 -20.98 34.69
N THR A 222 -2.66 -19.81 35.30
CA THR A 222 -2.21 -19.53 36.66
C THR A 222 -3.27 -18.73 37.40
N ALA A 223 -3.14 -18.66 38.72
CA ALA A 223 -3.83 -17.66 39.53
C ALA A 223 -2.84 -16.53 39.86
N ALA A 224 -3.19 -15.29 39.55
CA ALA A 224 -2.42 -14.10 39.92
C ALA A 224 -3.36 -13.14 40.66
N GLY A 225 -2.97 -12.64 41.83
CA GLY A 225 -3.86 -11.86 42.70
C GLY A 225 -5.19 -12.56 43.07
N GLY A 226 -5.24 -13.90 43.03
CA GLY A 226 -6.47 -14.68 43.30
C GLY A 226 -7.46 -14.80 42.13
N LYS A 227 -7.11 -14.35 40.92
CA LYS A 227 -7.91 -14.53 39.69
C LYS A 227 -7.19 -15.40 38.67
N ALA A 228 -7.94 -16.21 37.95
CA ALA A 228 -7.41 -17.01 36.84
C ALA A 228 -6.94 -16.11 35.70
N CYS A 229 -5.74 -16.36 35.18
CA CYS A 229 -5.20 -15.70 33.99
C CYS A 229 -4.25 -16.62 33.23
N ILE A 230 -4.02 -16.30 31.96
CA ILE A 230 -3.01 -16.97 31.14
C ILE A 230 -1.70 -16.23 31.35
N LEU A 231 -0.68 -16.90 31.88
CA LEU A 231 0.68 -16.38 31.97
C LEU A 231 1.46 -16.77 30.71
N VAL A 232 2.16 -15.81 30.12
CA VAL A 232 3.04 -15.98 28.97
C VAL A 232 4.49 -15.74 29.39
N GLU A 233 5.33 -16.74 29.18
CA GLU A 233 6.76 -16.71 29.46
C GLU A 233 7.51 -16.88 28.12
N HIS A 234 8.21 -15.83 27.68
CA HIS A 234 8.98 -15.82 26.43
C HIS A 234 10.31 -15.11 26.68
N ALA A 235 11.43 -15.76 26.33
CA ALA A 235 12.78 -15.31 26.70
C ALA A 235 13.09 -13.87 26.24
N GLU A 236 12.65 -13.50 25.03
CA GLU A 236 12.92 -12.17 24.45
C GLU A 236 11.90 -11.07 24.78
N LEU A 237 10.77 -11.38 25.44
CA LEU A 237 9.79 -10.35 25.82
C LEU A 237 10.23 -9.55 27.06
N GLY A 238 11.28 -10.00 27.76
CA GLY A 238 11.84 -9.37 28.95
C GLY A 238 11.02 -9.56 30.24
N GLN A 239 9.69 -9.39 30.18
CA GLN A 239 8.77 -9.60 31.30
C GLN A 239 7.65 -10.59 30.93
N PRO A 240 7.13 -11.39 31.89
CA PRO A 240 5.98 -12.24 31.65
C PRO A 240 4.70 -11.43 31.41
N TYR A 241 3.99 -11.74 30.33
CA TYR A 241 2.67 -11.16 30.05
C TYR A 241 1.55 -11.98 30.66
N ARG A 242 0.42 -11.34 30.94
CA ARG A 242 -0.78 -11.95 31.49
C ARG A 242 -1.99 -11.52 30.68
N LEU A 243 -2.79 -12.48 30.23
CA LEU A 243 -4.10 -12.24 29.65
C LEU A 243 -5.19 -12.58 30.67
N TYR A 244 -5.95 -11.56 31.09
CA TYR A 244 -7.16 -11.72 31.89
C TYR A 244 -8.37 -11.75 30.97
N CYS A 245 -9.33 -12.63 31.28
CA CYS A 245 -10.58 -12.81 30.55
C CYS A 245 -11.77 -12.54 31.49
N ASP A 246 -12.75 -11.75 31.04
CA ASP A 246 -13.95 -11.46 31.83
C ASP A 246 -14.98 -12.58 31.68
N GLY A 247 -15.78 -12.87 32.71
CA GLY A 247 -16.86 -13.87 32.63
C GLY A 247 -16.44 -15.35 32.65
N ASP A 248 -15.24 -15.67 33.11
CA ASP A 248 -14.74 -17.04 33.36
C ASP A 248 -14.95 -18.05 32.19
N PRO A 249 -14.50 -17.74 30.97
CA PRO A 249 -14.64 -18.63 29.81
C PRO A 249 -13.82 -19.92 29.98
N ALA A 250 -14.17 -20.95 29.21
CA ALA A 250 -13.31 -22.12 29.07
C ALA A 250 -12.00 -21.74 28.37
N LEU A 251 -10.85 -22.09 28.97
CA LEU A 251 -9.54 -21.83 28.40
C LEU A 251 -8.96 -23.10 27.78
N ILE A 252 -8.67 -23.04 26.49
CA ILE A 252 -8.25 -24.18 25.67
C ILE A 252 -6.80 -23.97 25.25
N PHE A 253 -5.93 -24.96 25.44
CA PHE A 253 -4.49 -24.86 25.17
C PHE A 253 -4.04 -25.89 24.15
N THR A 254 -3.10 -25.51 23.29
CA THR A 254 -2.40 -26.40 22.35
C THR A 254 -1.02 -25.81 22.02
N GLU A 255 -0.31 -26.43 21.08
CA GLU A 255 0.95 -25.91 20.56
C GLU A 255 0.75 -25.19 19.22
N ASN A 256 1.50 -24.13 18.93
CA ASN A 256 1.64 -23.57 17.59
C ASN A 256 2.67 -24.36 16.75
N ASP A 257 2.61 -25.70 16.82
CA ASP A 257 3.47 -26.62 16.07
C ASP A 257 2.77 -27.15 14.83
N THR A 258 3.50 -27.28 13.72
CA THR A 258 2.98 -27.89 12.49
C THR A 258 2.44 -29.30 12.76
N ASN A 259 1.22 -29.57 12.28
CA ASN A 259 0.63 -30.91 12.25
C ASN A 259 1.24 -31.72 11.10
N LEU A 260 2.41 -32.32 11.36
CA LEU A 260 3.15 -33.16 10.43
C LEU A 260 2.35 -34.39 9.99
N HIS A 261 1.50 -34.93 10.85
CA HIS A 261 0.70 -36.10 10.52
C HIS A 261 -0.31 -35.77 9.42
N ARG A 262 -1.06 -34.67 9.59
CA ARG A 262 -2.06 -34.22 8.60
C ARG A 262 -1.41 -33.83 7.27
N LEU A 263 -0.29 -33.10 7.31
CA LEU A 263 0.29 -32.47 6.12
C LEU A 263 1.27 -33.37 5.36
N HIS A 264 1.93 -34.28 6.06
CA HIS A 264 3.05 -35.06 5.51
C HIS A 264 2.98 -36.56 5.84
N GLY A 265 1.96 -37.02 6.59
CA GLY A 265 1.86 -38.41 7.03
C GLY A 265 2.98 -38.82 8.02
N VAL A 266 3.63 -37.85 8.66
CA VAL A 266 4.74 -38.06 9.60
C VAL A 266 4.23 -37.89 11.02
N GLU A 267 4.69 -38.73 11.95
CA GLU A 267 4.29 -38.62 13.36
C GLU A 267 4.62 -37.25 13.96
N ASN A 268 3.67 -36.69 14.71
CA ASN A 268 3.86 -35.41 15.38
C ASN A 268 4.83 -35.56 16.58
N ARG A 269 5.67 -34.56 16.81
CA ARG A 269 6.57 -34.51 17.99
C ARG A 269 5.81 -34.38 19.32
N SER A 270 4.57 -33.88 19.26
CA SER A 270 3.65 -33.67 20.38
C SER A 270 2.26 -34.14 19.94
N ALA A 271 1.44 -34.61 20.88
CA ALA A 271 0.03 -34.89 20.63
C ALA A 271 -0.78 -33.63 20.33
N PHE A 272 -0.30 -32.46 20.77
CA PHE A 272 -0.95 -31.17 20.61
C PHE A 272 -0.22 -30.36 19.54
N VAL A 273 -0.98 -29.84 18.57
CA VAL A 273 -0.48 -29.16 17.35
C VAL A 273 -1.39 -27.97 16.99
N LYS A 274 -0.99 -27.18 15.98
CA LYS A 274 -1.56 -25.85 15.66
C LYS A 274 -3.08 -25.83 15.48
N ASP A 275 -3.62 -26.88 14.88
CA ASP A 275 -5.05 -27.07 14.60
C ASP A 275 -5.82 -27.75 15.76
N GLY A 276 -5.19 -28.02 16.90
CA GLY A 276 -5.84 -28.68 18.04
C GLY A 276 -7.11 -27.97 18.55
N ILE A 277 -7.12 -26.63 18.59
CA ILE A 277 -8.32 -25.86 18.97
C ILE A 277 -9.44 -26.03 17.91
N HIS A 278 -9.08 -26.10 16.62
CA HIS A 278 -10.04 -26.36 15.56
C HIS A 278 -10.67 -27.74 15.71
N GLU A 279 -9.86 -28.78 15.87
CA GLU A 279 -10.33 -30.16 16.05
C GLU A 279 -11.22 -30.31 17.29
N TYR A 280 -10.87 -29.61 18.38
CA TYR A 280 -11.65 -29.60 19.61
C TYR A 280 -13.02 -28.93 19.44
N ILE A 281 -13.10 -27.77 18.79
CA ILE A 281 -14.34 -27.00 18.66
C ILE A 281 -15.24 -27.53 17.55
N VAL A 282 -14.69 -27.67 16.34
CA VAL A 282 -15.47 -27.99 15.12
C VAL A 282 -15.77 -29.49 15.04
N HIS A 283 -14.77 -30.33 15.32
CA HIS A 283 -14.87 -31.79 15.22
C HIS A 283 -15.08 -32.50 16.56
N ARG A 284 -15.16 -31.76 17.67
CA ARG A 284 -15.43 -32.27 19.04
C ARG A 284 -14.40 -33.31 19.50
N GLN A 285 -13.17 -33.23 19.00
CA GLN A 285 -12.08 -34.11 19.40
C GLN A 285 -11.45 -33.61 20.70
N ILE A 286 -12.00 -34.07 21.83
CA ILE A 286 -11.60 -33.60 23.17
C ILE A 286 -10.09 -33.80 23.46
N GLY A 287 -9.48 -34.85 22.91
CA GLY A 287 -8.05 -35.16 23.08
C GLY A 287 -7.09 -34.30 22.25
N ALA A 288 -7.58 -33.43 21.38
CA ALA A 288 -6.74 -32.60 20.50
C ALA A 288 -6.09 -31.39 21.20
N VAL A 289 -6.47 -31.13 22.45
CA VAL A 289 -6.01 -29.97 23.26
C VAL A 289 -5.40 -30.46 24.56
N ASN A 290 -4.49 -29.66 25.12
CA ASN A 290 -3.70 -30.05 26.28
C ASN A 290 -4.52 -29.93 27.60
N PRO A 291 -4.84 -31.05 28.28
CA PRO A 291 -5.61 -31.02 29.52
C PRO A 291 -4.82 -30.41 30.70
N ALA A 292 -3.49 -30.30 30.59
CA ALA A 292 -2.66 -29.63 31.59
C ALA A 292 -2.77 -28.09 31.54
N GLN A 293 -3.56 -27.53 30.60
CA GLN A 293 -3.79 -26.10 30.43
C GLN A 293 -2.49 -25.30 30.25
N GLU A 294 -1.61 -25.85 29.40
CA GLU A 294 -0.35 -25.25 28.99
C GLU A 294 -0.05 -25.51 27.51
N GLY A 295 0.78 -24.67 26.91
CA GLY A 295 1.30 -24.86 25.56
C GLY A 295 1.92 -23.58 25.00
N THR A 296 1.82 -23.38 23.69
CA THR A 296 2.29 -22.16 23.00
C THR A 296 1.18 -21.39 22.28
N LYS A 297 -0.05 -21.94 22.24
CA LYS A 297 -1.27 -21.34 21.69
C LYS A 297 -2.44 -21.60 22.63
N THR A 298 -3.29 -20.60 22.85
CA THR A 298 -4.50 -20.75 23.68
C THR A 298 -5.64 -19.88 23.17
N ALA A 299 -6.88 -20.31 23.43
CA ALA A 299 -8.08 -19.53 23.16
C ALA A 299 -9.00 -19.49 24.38
N ALA A 300 -9.61 -18.33 24.62
CA ALA A 300 -10.70 -18.17 25.56
C ALA A 300 -12.04 -18.42 24.84
N HIS A 301 -12.73 -19.51 25.15
CA HIS A 301 -13.94 -19.92 24.44
C HIS A 301 -15.20 -19.34 25.09
N TYR A 302 -15.80 -18.36 24.41
CA TYR A 302 -17.11 -17.81 24.74
C TYR A 302 -18.15 -18.38 23.79
N ARG A 303 -19.14 -19.10 24.32
CA ARG A 303 -20.32 -19.54 23.56
C ARG A 303 -21.51 -18.66 23.93
N MET A 304 -22.15 -18.07 22.94
CA MET A 304 -23.32 -17.21 23.12
C MET A 304 -24.40 -17.54 22.10
N VAL A 305 -25.65 -17.26 22.44
CA VAL A 305 -26.77 -17.24 21.51
C VAL A 305 -27.38 -15.85 21.62
N LEU A 306 -27.30 -15.08 20.54
CA LEU A 306 -27.74 -13.69 20.52
C LEU A 306 -29.08 -13.60 19.82
N GLY A 307 -30.09 -13.01 20.45
CA GLY A 307 -31.37 -12.67 19.84
C GLY A 307 -31.25 -11.58 18.77
N PRO A 308 -32.34 -11.30 18.04
CA PRO A 308 -32.34 -10.30 16.96
C PRO A 308 -31.98 -8.91 17.49
N GLY A 309 -30.95 -8.27 16.92
CA GLY A 309 -30.44 -6.97 17.37
C GLY A 309 -29.71 -7.00 18.71
N GLU A 310 -29.59 -8.15 19.38
CA GLU A 310 -28.88 -8.27 20.65
C GLU A 310 -27.38 -8.11 20.45
N SER A 311 -26.75 -7.42 21.40
CA SER A 311 -25.31 -7.26 21.46
C SER A 311 -24.73 -7.89 22.73
N ALA A 312 -23.61 -8.60 22.60
CA ALA A 312 -22.78 -9.05 23.71
C ALA A 312 -21.41 -8.37 23.67
N VAL A 313 -20.84 -8.13 24.85
CA VAL A 313 -19.52 -7.51 25.01
C VAL A 313 -18.62 -8.47 25.78
N VAL A 314 -17.49 -8.83 25.16
CA VAL A 314 -16.40 -9.58 25.78
C VAL A 314 -15.24 -8.63 26.05
N ARG A 315 -14.68 -8.69 27.26
CA ARG A 315 -13.56 -7.85 27.71
C ARG A 315 -12.36 -8.72 28.06
N LEU A 316 -11.19 -8.34 27.55
CA LEU A 316 -9.91 -8.94 27.92
C LEU A 316 -8.88 -7.85 28.23
N ARG A 317 -7.84 -8.21 28.97
CA ARG A 317 -6.72 -7.30 29.26
C ARG A 317 -5.40 -8.05 29.20
N LEU A 318 -4.52 -7.63 28.29
CA LEU A 318 -3.17 -8.16 28.12
C LEU A 318 -2.17 -7.19 28.75
N THR A 319 -1.39 -7.63 29.73
CA THR A 319 -0.43 -6.76 30.41
C THR A 319 0.81 -7.48 30.92
N ASP A 320 1.95 -6.79 30.98
CA ASP A 320 3.18 -7.25 31.62
C ASP A 320 3.12 -7.21 33.17
N ARG A 321 2.01 -6.74 33.75
CA ARG A 321 1.85 -6.59 35.21
C ARG A 321 0.92 -7.62 35.82
N GLU A 322 1.21 -7.98 37.06
CA GLU A 322 0.22 -8.62 37.92
C GLU A 322 -0.76 -7.58 38.45
N LEU A 323 -2.06 -7.79 38.22
CA LEU A 323 -3.10 -6.87 38.64
C LEU A 323 -3.61 -7.28 40.03
N ARG A 324 -3.42 -6.39 41.01
CA ARG A 324 -3.96 -6.56 42.38
C ARG A 324 -5.43 -6.17 42.51
N GLU A 325 -5.89 -5.31 41.61
CA GLU A 325 -7.29 -4.87 41.49
C GLU A 325 -8.00 -5.64 40.37
N SER A 326 -9.33 -5.50 40.28
CA SER A 326 -10.07 -6.10 39.17
C SER A 326 -9.56 -5.57 37.82
N ALA A 327 -9.23 -6.50 36.90
CA ALA A 327 -8.86 -6.18 35.52
C ALA A 327 -9.99 -5.45 34.75
N PHE A 328 -11.23 -5.65 35.17
CA PHE A 328 -12.46 -5.19 34.52
C PHE A 328 -13.32 -4.32 35.45
N GLY A 329 -14.27 -3.59 34.85
CA GLY A 329 -15.22 -2.71 35.53
C GLY A 329 -15.08 -1.26 35.09
N LYS A 330 -15.58 -0.32 35.90
CA LYS A 330 -15.66 1.12 35.52
C LYS A 330 -14.34 1.72 35.04
N ARG A 331 -13.21 1.31 35.63
CA ARG A 331 -11.87 1.80 35.23
C ARG A 331 -11.51 1.37 33.81
N PHE A 332 -11.83 0.13 33.44
CA PHE A 332 -11.63 -0.38 32.08
C PHE A 332 -12.43 0.45 31.07
N ASP A 333 -13.73 0.63 31.33
CA ASP A 333 -14.62 1.37 30.43
C ASP A 333 -14.21 2.85 30.32
N THR A 334 -13.78 3.45 31.43
CA THR A 334 -13.27 4.83 31.47
C THR A 334 -12.00 4.99 30.65
N GLN A 335 -11.07 4.03 30.72
CA GLN A 335 -9.82 4.09 29.97
C GLN A 335 -10.05 3.93 28.46
N ILE A 336 -10.96 3.05 28.04
CA ILE A 336 -11.37 2.96 26.63
C ILE A 336 -11.99 4.29 26.18
N ALA A 337 -12.96 4.82 26.92
CA ALA A 337 -13.60 6.09 26.58
C ALA A 337 -12.59 7.25 26.51
N GLN A 338 -11.59 7.26 27.40
CA GLN A 338 -10.50 8.23 27.36
C GLN A 338 -9.66 8.10 26.09
N ARG A 339 -9.29 6.87 25.68
CA ARG A 339 -8.52 6.65 24.44
C ARG A 339 -9.31 7.06 23.18
N VAL A 340 -10.63 6.84 23.18
CA VAL A 340 -11.52 7.35 22.12
C VAL A 340 -11.50 8.88 22.08
N GLN A 341 -11.71 9.55 23.22
CA GLN A 341 -11.71 11.01 23.27
C GLN A 341 -10.37 11.62 22.85
N GLU A 342 -9.26 11.00 23.24
CA GLU A 342 -7.94 11.45 22.82
C GLU A 342 -7.69 11.26 21.31
N ALA A 343 -8.29 10.25 20.69
CA ALA A 343 -8.30 10.08 19.25
C ALA A 343 -9.13 11.19 18.57
N GLU A 344 -10.31 11.53 19.10
CA GLU A 344 -11.10 12.68 18.63
C GLU A 344 -10.30 13.99 18.70
N ASP A 345 -9.67 14.26 19.85
CA ASP A 345 -8.89 15.47 20.08
C ASP A 345 -7.70 15.55 19.11
N PHE A 346 -7.03 14.44 18.84
CA PHE A 346 -5.94 14.35 17.86
C PHE A 346 -6.44 14.60 16.43
N TYR A 347 -7.49 13.91 16.00
CA TYR A 347 -8.00 14.07 14.64
C TYR A 347 -8.62 15.44 14.38
N ALA A 348 -9.11 16.13 15.42
CA ALA A 348 -9.52 17.52 15.31
C ALA A 348 -8.37 18.48 14.94
N THR A 349 -7.10 18.12 15.18
CA THR A 349 -5.93 18.91 14.74
C THR A 349 -5.47 18.58 13.31
N VAL A 350 -5.82 17.39 12.81
CA VAL A 350 -5.36 16.87 11.50
C VAL A 350 -6.41 17.10 10.41
N ILE A 351 -7.68 16.83 10.71
CA ILE A 351 -8.80 16.86 9.76
C ILE A 351 -9.37 18.28 9.72
N PRO A 352 -9.41 18.96 8.56
CA PRO A 352 -9.90 20.34 8.49
C PRO A 352 -11.35 20.48 8.97
N ALA A 353 -11.59 21.47 9.83
CA ALA A 353 -12.92 21.72 10.41
C ALA A 353 -14.00 22.00 9.34
N LYS A 354 -13.61 22.57 8.20
CA LYS A 354 -14.47 22.94 7.06
C LYS A 354 -15.02 21.74 6.26
N LEU A 355 -14.49 20.52 6.45
CA LEU A 355 -14.99 19.34 5.75
C LEU A 355 -16.40 18.97 6.22
N SER A 356 -17.21 18.45 5.30
CA SER A 356 -18.50 17.83 5.63
C SER A 356 -18.32 16.64 6.58
N GLY A 357 -19.37 16.24 7.30
CA GLY A 357 -19.32 15.07 8.18
C GLY A 357 -18.93 13.80 7.44
N ASP A 358 -19.39 13.67 6.20
CA ASP A 358 -19.05 12.57 5.30
C ASP A 358 -17.55 12.57 4.93
N ALA A 359 -17.04 13.70 4.45
CA ALA A 359 -15.62 13.85 4.12
C ALA A 359 -14.69 13.63 5.32
N LYS A 360 -15.11 14.05 6.53
CA LYS A 360 -14.39 13.74 7.78
C LYS A 360 -14.35 12.24 8.04
N GLY A 361 -15.46 11.54 7.82
CA GLY A 361 -15.55 10.07 7.95
C GLY A 361 -14.62 9.34 6.97
N VAL A 362 -14.62 9.74 5.69
CA VAL A 362 -13.72 9.18 4.67
C VAL A 362 -12.26 9.42 5.04
N MET A 363 -11.89 10.65 5.40
CA MET A 363 -10.51 10.98 5.77
C MET A 363 -10.04 10.20 7.00
N ARG A 364 -10.91 10.01 8.00
CA ARG A 364 -10.57 9.23 9.20
C ARG A 364 -10.36 7.74 8.88
N GLN A 365 -11.23 7.15 8.06
CA GLN A 365 -11.09 5.75 7.64
C GLN A 365 -9.85 5.54 6.75
N ALA A 366 -9.51 6.50 5.86
CA ALA A 366 -8.29 6.44 5.07
C ALA A 366 -7.03 6.44 5.97
N LEU A 367 -6.99 7.33 6.97
CA LEU A 367 -5.89 7.38 7.94
C LEU A 367 -5.85 6.14 8.84
N ALA A 368 -7.02 5.61 9.23
CA ALA A 368 -7.10 4.36 9.97
C ALA A 368 -6.52 3.21 9.13
N GLY A 369 -6.89 3.10 7.84
CA GLY A 369 -6.37 2.05 6.96
C GLY A 369 -4.86 2.11 6.78
N MET A 370 -4.28 3.31 6.56
CA MET A 370 -2.80 3.44 6.53
C MET A 370 -2.12 2.92 7.80
N LEU A 371 -2.76 3.10 8.96
CA LEU A 371 -2.21 2.69 10.26
C LEU A 371 -2.43 1.20 10.55
N TRP A 372 -3.58 0.66 10.14
CA TRP A 372 -3.88 -0.77 10.23
C TRP A 372 -3.07 -1.61 9.25
N SER A 373 -2.68 -1.06 8.09
CA SER A 373 -1.83 -1.69 7.08
C SER A 373 -0.34 -1.72 7.42
N LYS A 374 0.06 -1.33 8.64
CA LYS A 374 1.41 -1.57 9.14
C LYS A 374 1.58 -3.04 9.50
N GLN A 375 2.59 -3.69 8.93
CA GLN A 375 2.86 -5.12 9.14
C GLN A 375 4.30 -5.31 9.62
N TRP A 376 4.53 -6.25 10.54
CA TRP A 376 5.89 -6.73 10.78
C TRP A 376 6.28 -7.63 9.62
N TYR A 377 7.35 -7.26 8.92
CA TYR A 377 7.82 -7.98 7.74
C TYR A 377 9.22 -8.50 8.02
N HIS A 378 9.36 -9.82 8.09
CA HIS A 378 10.63 -10.49 8.29
C HIS A 378 10.95 -11.41 7.13
N TYR A 379 12.13 -11.23 6.56
CA TYR A 379 12.62 -12.03 5.45
C TYR A 379 14.13 -11.88 5.36
N ASP A 380 14.85 -12.94 5.67
CA ASP A 380 16.29 -13.05 5.46
C ASP A 380 16.50 -13.87 4.18
N VAL A 381 16.85 -13.19 3.09
CA VAL A 381 16.95 -13.82 1.77
C VAL A 381 18.01 -14.92 1.77
N ARG A 382 19.16 -14.67 2.41
CA ARG A 382 20.24 -15.67 2.47
C ARG A 382 19.77 -16.90 3.23
N ARG A 383 19.21 -16.71 4.43
CA ARG A 383 18.70 -17.81 5.23
C ARG A 383 17.56 -18.55 4.52
N TRP A 384 16.69 -17.82 3.84
CA TRP A 384 15.65 -18.42 3.02
C TRP A 384 16.25 -19.29 1.93
N VAL A 385 17.25 -18.84 1.16
CA VAL A 385 17.92 -19.63 0.10
C VAL A 385 18.67 -20.85 0.65
N ASP A 386 19.34 -20.71 1.80
CA ASP A 386 20.14 -21.77 2.41
C ASP A 386 19.27 -22.84 3.12
N GLY A 387 18.12 -22.44 3.67
CA GLY A 387 17.24 -23.29 4.47
C GLY A 387 17.55 -23.27 5.97
N ASP A 388 16.62 -23.80 6.77
CA ASP A 388 16.75 -23.87 8.23
C ASP A 388 17.38 -25.21 8.69
N PRO A 389 18.36 -25.26 9.62
CA PRO A 389 19.13 -26.45 10.00
C PRO A 389 18.32 -27.62 10.54
N THR A 390 17.14 -27.36 11.10
CA THR A 390 16.27 -28.38 11.69
C THR A 390 15.17 -28.83 10.72
N GLN A 391 15.14 -28.29 9.51
CA GLN A 391 14.19 -28.60 8.45
C GLN A 391 14.88 -29.38 7.33
N PRO A 392 14.12 -30.09 6.48
CA PRO A 392 14.68 -30.68 5.27
C PRO A 392 15.39 -29.62 4.41
N PRO A 393 16.55 -29.95 3.81
CA PRO A 393 17.20 -29.07 2.85
C PRO A 393 16.24 -28.72 1.73
N PRO A 394 16.06 -27.44 1.40
CA PRO A 394 15.16 -27.08 0.32
C PRO A 394 15.72 -27.45 -1.06
N PRO A 395 14.88 -27.47 -2.11
CA PRO A 395 15.31 -27.88 -3.45
C PRO A 395 16.46 -27.05 -4.00
N SER A 396 17.38 -27.71 -4.72
CA SER A 396 18.59 -27.07 -5.27
C SER A 396 18.28 -25.94 -6.27
N GLU A 397 17.16 -26.05 -6.98
CA GLU A 397 16.64 -25.11 -7.97
C GLU A 397 16.49 -23.70 -7.38
N ARG A 398 16.20 -23.61 -6.07
CA ARG A 398 16.04 -22.34 -5.37
C ARG A 398 17.31 -21.50 -5.33
N GLN A 399 18.50 -22.12 -5.38
CA GLN A 399 19.78 -21.38 -5.49
C GLN A 399 19.89 -20.57 -6.79
N HIS A 400 19.04 -20.88 -7.77
CA HIS A 400 18.96 -20.19 -9.04
C HIS A 400 17.59 -19.51 -9.26
N GLY A 401 16.74 -19.51 -8.23
CA GLY A 401 15.39 -18.97 -8.26
C GLY A 401 15.31 -17.50 -7.88
N ARG A 402 14.11 -17.10 -7.41
CA ARG A 402 13.77 -15.71 -7.06
C ARG A 402 14.79 -15.11 -6.09
N ASN A 403 15.10 -13.83 -6.31
CA ASN A 403 15.88 -12.98 -5.41
C ASN A 403 17.28 -13.51 -5.04
N ARG A 404 17.83 -14.50 -5.74
CA ARG A 404 19.15 -15.08 -5.47
C ARG A 404 20.30 -14.07 -5.42
N GLU A 405 20.15 -12.92 -6.08
CA GLU A 405 21.16 -11.85 -6.13
C GLU A 405 21.07 -10.89 -4.93
N TRP A 406 20.06 -11.07 -4.08
CA TRP A 406 19.73 -10.19 -2.96
C TRP A 406 20.02 -10.80 -1.59
N THR A 407 21.04 -11.65 -1.48
CA THR A 407 21.41 -12.34 -0.22
C THR A 407 21.87 -11.42 0.92
N HIS A 408 22.10 -10.13 0.65
CA HIS A 408 22.38 -9.12 1.65
C HIS A 408 21.11 -8.53 2.28
N LEU A 409 19.95 -8.73 1.65
CA LEU A 409 18.68 -8.14 2.07
C LEU A 409 18.13 -8.88 3.28
N TYR A 410 17.93 -8.11 4.36
CA TYR A 410 17.44 -8.59 5.65
C TYR A 410 16.33 -7.68 6.13
N ASN A 411 15.10 -8.19 6.17
CA ASN A 411 13.97 -7.47 6.75
C ASN A 411 13.69 -7.96 8.18
N ASP A 412 13.49 -7.03 9.11
CA ASP A 412 12.94 -7.28 10.46
C ASP A 412 12.35 -5.97 11.00
N ASP A 413 11.43 -5.38 10.23
CA ASP A 413 10.90 -4.04 10.50
C ASP A 413 9.37 -4.01 10.38
N ILE A 414 8.76 -3.01 11.03
CA ILE A 414 7.37 -2.64 10.76
C ILE A 414 7.34 -1.79 9.49
N ILE A 415 6.67 -2.28 8.45
CA ILE A 415 6.59 -1.65 7.14
C ILE A 415 5.12 -1.36 6.79
N SER A 416 4.86 -0.22 6.15
CA SER A 416 3.54 0.11 5.59
C SER A 416 3.31 -0.69 4.31
N MET A 417 2.33 -1.61 4.33
CA MET A 417 1.95 -2.40 3.16
C MET A 417 0.95 -1.64 2.27
N PRO A 418 0.83 -1.98 0.96
CA PRO A 418 -0.28 -1.49 0.12
C PRO A 418 -1.64 -1.93 0.69
N ASP A 419 -1.77 -3.21 1.02
CA ASP A 419 -2.81 -3.82 1.85
C ASP A 419 -2.22 -5.04 2.59
N LYS A 420 -2.95 -5.76 3.44
CA LYS A 420 -2.38 -6.88 4.22
C LYS A 420 -2.87 -8.26 3.79
N TRP A 421 -3.66 -8.35 2.74
CA TRP A 421 -4.19 -9.61 2.21
C TRP A 421 -3.68 -9.89 0.79
N GLU A 422 -3.88 -9.03 -0.21
CA GLU A 422 -3.39 -9.25 -1.58
C GLU A 422 -1.88 -9.01 -1.67
N TYR A 423 -1.46 -7.87 -1.12
CA TYR A 423 -0.06 -7.43 -1.04
C TYR A 423 0.49 -7.48 0.40
N PRO A 424 0.56 -8.64 1.09
CA PRO A 424 1.12 -8.77 2.44
C PRO A 424 2.67 -8.67 2.44
N TRP A 425 3.18 -7.86 1.51
CA TRP A 425 4.56 -7.58 1.17
C TRP A 425 4.66 -6.13 0.67
N TYR A 426 5.84 -5.53 0.78
CA TYR A 426 6.04 -4.15 0.35
C TYR A 426 6.34 -4.04 -1.14
N ALA A 427 5.91 -2.94 -1.74
CA ALA A 427 6.48 -2.40 -2.97
C ALA A 427 7.08 -1.01 -2.68
N ALA A 428 8.32 -0.79 -3.13
CA ALA A 428 9.04 0.44 -2.77
C ALA A 428 8.40 1.70 -3.34
N TRP A 429 7.84 1.62 -4.55
CA TRP A 429 7.18 2.79 -5.16
C TRP A 429 5.83 3.10 -4.52
N ASP A 430 5.01 2.10 -4.17
CA ASP A 430 3.80 2.26 -3.35
C ASP A 430 4.11 2.98 -2.04
N LEU A 431 5.16 2.53 -1.34
CA LEU A 431 5.56 3.09 -0.05
C LEU A 431 5.90 4.58 -0.14
N ALA A 432 6.46 5.05 -1.26
CA ALA A 432 6.69 6.46 -1.49
C ALA A 432 5.38 7.26 -1.40
N PHE A 433 4.27 6.76 -1.97
CA PHE A 433 2.95 7.38 -1.86
C PHE A 433 2.34 7.24 -0.45
N HIS A 434 2.52 6.09 0.20
CA HIS A 434 2.05 5.85 1.58
C HIS A 434 2.56 6.95 2.52
N THR A 435 3.83 7.32 2.36
CA THR A 435 4.51 8.28 3.25
C THR A 435 3.90 9.67 3.20
N ILE A 436 3.29 10.07 2.09
CA ILE A 436 2.61 11.37 1.97
C ILE A 436 1.40 11.44 2.89
N THR A 437 0.60 10.37 2.91
CA THR A 437 -0.58 10.25 3.77
C THR A 437 -0.16 10.07 5.23
N LEU A 438 0.80 9.20 5.50
CA LEU A 438 1.32 8.96 6.85
C LEU A 438 1.93 10.22 7.46
N ALA A 439 2.61 11.07 6.68
CA ALA A 439 3.19 12.32 7.17
C ALA A 439 2.14 13.31 7.72
N LEU A 440 0.85 13.15 7.39
CA LEU A 440 -0.22 13.94 7.99
C LEU A 440 -0.38 13.67 9.48
N VAL A 441 -0.12 12.44 9.93
CA VAL A 441 -0.35 12.00 11.31
C VAL A 441 0.95 11.62 12.02
N ASP A 442 1.95 11.11 11.31
CA ASP A 442 3.22 10.59 11.83
C ASP A 442 4.41 10.81 10.84
N PRO A 443 4.93 12.05 10.71
CA PRO A 443 6.07 12.37 9.87
C PRO A 443 7.32 11.55 10.18
N GLU A 444 7.54 11.24 11.45
CA GLU A 444 8.71 10.48 11.87
C GLU A 444 8.67 9.04 11.35
N PHE A 445 7.52 8.37 11.44
CA PHE A 445 7.34 7.07 10.81
C PHE A 445 7.52 7.17 9.28
N ALA A 446 6.93 8.16 8.62
CA ALA A 446 7.07 8.37 7.18
C ALA A 446 8.54 8.54 6.74
N LYS A 447 9.33 9.37 7.44
CA LYS A 447 10.78 9.51 7.21
C LYS A 447 11.52 8.20 7.43
N GLY A 448 11.17 7.46 8.48
CA GLY A 448 11.72 6.14 8.78
C GLY A 448 11.50 5.13 7.65
N GLN A 449 10.29 5.07 7.08
CA GLN A 449 9.95 4.19 5.96
C GLN A 449 10.76 4.53 4.69
N LEU A 450 10.91 5.82 4.36
CA LEU A 450 11.74 6.23 3.22
C LEU A 450 13.23 5.93 3.45
N THR A 451 13.71 6.13 4.67
CA THR A 451 15.10 5.84 5.04
C THR A 451 15.39 4.35 5.01
N LEU A 452 14.42 3.51 5.38
CA LEU A 452 14.55 2.06 5.48
C LEU A 452 15.15 1.44 4.20
N PHE A 453 14.55 1.76 3.05
CA PHE A 453 14.99 1.24 1.73
C PHE A 453 16.33 1.80 1.23
N LEU A 454 16.89 2.79 1.94
CA LEU A 454 18.18 3.40 1.63
C LEU A 454 19.31 2.86 2.53
N ARG A 455 19.00 1.97 3.47
CA ARG A 455 19.96 1.34 4.38
C ARG A 455 20.76 0.23 3.70
N GLU A 456 21.93 -0.06 4.26
CA GLU A 456 22.94 -0.97 3.70
C GLU A 456 22.46 -2.43 3.59
N TRP A 457 21.49 -2.83 4.41
CA TRP A 457 20.89 -4.17 4.41
C TRP A 457 19.53 -4.24 3.69
N TYR A 458 19.15 -3.16 2.99
CA TYR A 458 17.97 -3.10 2.11
C TYR A 458 18.37 -2.73 0.68
N MET A 459 19.11 -1.63 0.52
CA MET A 459 19.58 -1.17 -0.78
C MET A 459 20.69 -2.10 -1.28
N HIS A 460 20.59 -2.53 -2.53
CA HIS A 460 21.64 -3.31 -3.15
C HIS A 460 22.96 -2.52 -3.18
N PRO A 461 24.13 -3.16 -2.97
CA PRO A 461 25.44 -2.50 -3.03
C PRO A 461 25.75 -1.72 -4.32
N ASN A 462 24.94 -1.87 -5.37
CA ASN A 462 25.08 -1.17 -6.64
C ASN A 462 24.26 0.14 -6.69
N GLY A 463 23.47 0.44 -5.65
CA GLY A 463 22.56 1.58 -5.56
C GLY A 463 21.09 1.27 -5.84
N GLN A 464 20.72 0.05 -6.25
CA GLN A 464 19.33 -0.32 -6.54
C GLN A 464 18.49 -0.43 -5.26
N ILE A 465 17.29 0.15 -5.29
CA ILE A 465 16.26 -0.03 -4.26
C ILE A 465 15.48 -1.31 -4.60
N PRO A 466 15.20 -2.21 -3.65
CA PRO A 466 14.45 -3.43 -3.92
C PRO A 466 13.02 -3.09 -4.36
N ALA A 467 12.56 -3.67 -5.47
CA ALA A 467 11.24 -3.37 -6.02
C ALA A 467 10.10 -3.93 -5.13
N TYR A 468 9.91 -5.25 -5.12
CA TYR A 468 8.87 -5.95 -4.36
C TYR A 468 9.23 -7.42 -4.11
N GLU A 469 8.52 -8.09 -3.19
CA GLU A 469 8.85 -9.45 -2.70
C GLU A 469 9.06 -10.49 -3.81
N TRP A 470 8.26 -10.45 -4.88
CA TRP A 470 8.36 -11.40 -5.99
C TRP A 470 9.60 -11.23 -6.87
N ALA A 471 10.15 -10.02 -6.96
CA ALA A 471 11.31 -9.72 -7.80
C ALA A 471 12.02 -8.44 -7.33
N PHE A 472 12.91 -8.52 -6.34
CA PHE A 472 13.61 -7.34 -5.82
C PHE A 472 14.47 -6.63 -6.87
N GLY A 473 14.97 -7.36 -7.87
CA GLY A 473 15.77 -6.84 -8.97
C GLY A 473 14.99 -6.09 -10.06
N ASP A 474 13.66 -6.07 -9.98
CA ASP A 474 12.83 -5.37 -10.96
C ASP A 474 12.94 -3.84 -10.82
N VAL A 475 12.29 -3.11 -11.74
CA VAL A 475 12.40 -1.66 -11.87
C VAL A 475 11.05 -1.01 -11.62
N ASN A 476 10.95 -0.16 -10.60
CA ASN A 476 9.79 0.68 -10.36
C ASN A 476 10.08 2.16 -10.68
N PRO A 477 9.05 3.02 -10.83
CA PRO A 477 9.24 4.45 -10.98
C PRO A 477 10.10 5.04 -9.84
N PRO A 478 11.11 5.88 -10.12
CA PRO A 478 12.01 6.47 -9.13
C PRO A 478 11.39 7.64 -8.35
N VAL A 479 10.20 7.44 -7.80
CA VAL A 479 9.43 8.45 -7.04
C VAL A 479 9.94 8.67 -5.61
N HIS A 480 10.95 7.90 -5.16
CA HIS A 480 11.46 7.97 -3.79
C HIS A 480 12.03 9.34 -3.42
N ALA A 481 12.73 10.00 -4.35
CA ALA A 481 13.26 11.35 -4.14
C ALA A 481 12.15 12.40 -4.03
N TRP A 482 11.07 12.24 -4.81
CA TRP A 482 9.87 13.08 -4.68
C TRP A 482 9.26 12.90 -3.29
N ALA A 483 9.08 11.66 -2.82
CA ALA A 483 8.50 11.41 -1.51
C ALA A 483 9.37 11.98 -0.38
N VAL A 484 10.70 11.82 -0.43
CA VAL A 484 11.64 12.46 0.52
C VAL A 484 11.44 13.97 0.56
N TRP A 485 11.40 14.62 -0.61
CA TRP A 485 11.18 16.07 -0.70
C TRP A 485 9.82 16.50 -0.16
N ARG A 486 8.76 15.75 -0.45
CA ARG A 486 7.40 16.04 0.02
C ARG A 486 7.25 15.85 1.52
N VAL A 487 7.74 14.74 2.07
CA VAL A 487 7.70 14.45 3.51
C VAL A 487 8.50 15.50 4.29
N TYR A 488 9.69 15.87 3.82
CA TYR A 488 10.48 16.97 4.42
C TYR A 488 9.68 18.28 4.51
N LYS A 489 8.99 18.66 3.43
CA LYS A 489 8.16 19.88 3.40
C LYS A 489 6.91 19.77 4.28
N ILE A 490 6.26 18.60 4.30
CA ILE A 490 5.08 18.37 5.14
C ILE A 490 5.47 18.45 6.62
N ASP A 491 6.57 17.79 7.01
CA ASP A 491 7.11 17.80 8.37
C ASP A 491 7.47 19.24 8.77
N GLY A 492 8.26 19.94 7.96
CA GLY A 492 8.67 21.33 8.23
C GLY A 492 7.48 22.29 8.37
N LYS A 493 6.40 22.11 7.59
CA LYS A 493 5.17 22.90 7.73
C LYS A 493 4.42 22.58 9.04
N ARG A 494 4.46 21.33 9.49
CA ARG A 494 3.73 20.88 10.70
C ARG A 494 4.46 21.24 11.98
N THR A 495 5.78 21.05 12.02
CA THR A 495 6.62 21.28 13.20
C THR A 495 7.17 22.71 13.26
N GLY A 496 7.13 23.44 12.14
CA GLY A 496 7.80 24.74 11.98
C GLY A 496 9.31 24.63 11.82
N ARG A 497 9.88 23.41 11.87
CA ARG A 497 11.32 23.16 11.76
C ARG A 497 11.57 22.01 10.78
N PRO A 498 12.06 22.29 9.56
CA PRO A 498 12.42 21.25 8.61
C PRO A 498 13.54 20.33 9.11
N ASP A 499 13.42 19.02 8.88
CA ASP A 499 14.41 18.02 9.25
C ASP A 499 15.50 17.85 8.18
N ARG A 500 16.53 18.67 8.31
CA ARG A 500 17.63 18.74 7.34
C ARG A 500 18.52 17.50 7.37
N GLU A 501 18.70 16.86 8.52
CA GLU A 501 19.54 15.67 8.66
C GLU A 501 18.93 14.49 7.90
N PHE A 502 17.61 14.31 8.02
CA PHE A 502 16.87 13.36 7.19
C PHE A 502 17.07 13.63 5.69
N LEU A 503 16.91 14.91 5.28
CA LEU A 503 17.02 15.30 3.88
C LEU A 503 18.41 15.02 3.31
N GLU A 504 19.46 15.41 4.04
CA GLU A 504 20.85 15.22 3.66
C GLU A 504 21.25 13.73 3.61
N GLY A 505 20.84 12.95 4.62
CA GLY A 505 21.09 11.51 4.67
C GLY A 505 20.44 10.76 3.49
N ALA A 506 19.16 11.05 3.22
CA ALA A 506 18.45 10.46 2.08
C ALA A 506 19.05 10.88 0.74
N PHE A 507 19.43 12.15 0.59
CA PHE A 507 20.04 12.69 -0.62
C PHE A 507 21.32 11.93 -1.03
N HIS A 508 22.21 11.64 -0.07
CA HIS A 508 23.44 10.89 -0.36
C HIS A 508 23.18 9.47 -0.87
N LYS A 509 22.19 8.78 -0.33
CA LYS A 509 21.82 7.43 -0.79
C LYS A 509 21.12 7.47 -2.15
N LEU A 510 20.27 8.47 -2.37
CA LEU A 510 19.61 8.69 -3.65
C LEU A 510 20.59 9.09 -4.75
N LEU A 511 21.74 9.69 -4.45
CA LEU A 511 22.83 9.87 -5.43
C LEU A 511 23.36 8.53 -5.96
N LEU A 512 23.49 7.52 -5.09
CA LEU A 512 23.90 6.17 -5.50
C LEU A 512 22.83 5.54 -6.39
N ASN A 513 21.56 5.65 -5.99
CA ASN A 513 20.44 5.17 -6.79
C ASN A 513 20.34 5.85 -8.15
N PHE A 514 20.48 7.18 -8.20
CA PHE A 514 20.51 7.94 -9.46
C PHE A 514 21.65 7.46 -10.37
N THR A 515 22.83 7.22 -9.80
CA THR A 515 23.99 6.73 -10.56
C THR A 515 23.76 5.32 -11.11
N TRP A 516 23.10 4.45 -10.33
CA TRP A 516 22.66 3.13 -10.81
C TRP A 516 21.74 3.25 -12.02
N TRP A 517 20.74 4.12 -11.95
CA TRP A 517 19.80 4.38 -13.05
C TRP A 517 20.52 4.81 -14.34
N VAL A 518 21.37 5.84 -14.26
CA VAL A 518 22.16 6.32 -15.40
C VAL A 518 23.02 5.22 -16.00
N ASN A 519 23.68 4.39 -15.18
CA ASN A 519 24.60 3.38 -15.69
C ASN A 519 23.91 2.10 -16.22
N ARG A 520 22.69 1.79 -15.77
CA ARG A 520 22.02 0.50 -16.07
C ARG A 520 20.81 0.63 -16.98
N LYS A 521 20.23 1.82 -17.09
CA LYS A 521 18.97 2.05 -17.81
C LYS A 521 19.08 3.06 -18.95
N ASP A 522 20.27 3.64 -19.16
CA ASP A 522 20.64 4.35 -20.38
C ASP A 522 21.71 3.55 -21.13
N ALA A 523 21.29 2.42 -21.72
CA ALA A 523 22.21 1.43 -22.30
C ALA A 523 23.07 1.99 -23.46
N GLU A 524 22.56 3.00 -24.16
CA GLU A 524 23.24 3.65 -25.29
C GLU A 524 23.98 4.94 -24.89
N GLY A 525 23.84 5.41 -23.64
CA GLY A 525 24.45 6.65 -23.16
C GLY A 525 23.87 7.91 -23.82
N MET A 526 22.62 7.82 -24.28
CA MET A 526 21.93 8.86 -25.06
C MET A 526 20.97 9.69 -24.20
N ASN A 527 20.92 9.44 -22.89
CA ASN A 527 19.93 9.99 -21.95
C ASN A 527 18.48 9.62 -22.31
N VAL A 528 18.30 8.47 -22.98
CA VAL A 528 16.99 7.87 -23.25
C VAL A 528 16.91 6.60 -22.42
N PHE A 529 16.03 6.62 -21.41
CA PHE A 529 15.97 5.57 -20.41
C PHE A 529 14.97 4.49 -20.83
N GLN A 530 15.40 3.24 -20.77
CA GLN A 530 14.64 2.09 -21.25
C GLN A 530 14.64 0.94 -20.25
N GLY A 531 13.56 0.17 -20.28
CA GLY A 531 13.51 -1.22 -19.83
C GLY A 531 12.99 -1.43 -18.41
N GLY A 532 12.05 -2.37 -18.30
CA GLY A 532 11.48 -2.86 -17.05
C GLY A 532 9.98 -2.58 -16.90
N PHE A 533 9.47 -3.03 -15.77
CA PHE A 533 8.06 -2.99 -15.37
C PHE A 533 7.49 -1.58 -15.21
N LEU A 534 8.28 -0.63 -14.68
CA LEU A 534 7.93 0.79 -14.44
C LEU A 534 6.54 1.01 -13.81
N GLY A 535 6.00 0.01 -13.12
CA GLY A 535 4.75 0.07 -12.37
C GLY A 535 3.46 0.19 -13.21
N LEU A 536 3.53 0.00 -14.53
CA LEU A 536 2.41 0.16 -15.47
C LEU A 536 2.23 -1.10 -16.34
N ASP A 537 1.99 -2.23 -15.68
CA ASP A 537 2.07 -3.61 -16.17
C ASP A 537 1.60 -3.80 -17.62
N ASN A 538 0.29 -3.65 -17.85
CA ASN A 538 -0.33 -3.95 -19.14
C ASN A 538 -0.61 -2.70 -19.99
N ILE A 539 -0.06 -1.52 -19.64
CA ILE A 539 -0.42 -0.25 -20.33
C ILE A 539 0.02 -0.22 -21.80
N GLY A 540 1.10 -0.93 -22.12
CA GLY A 540 1.71 -0.98 -23.45
C GLY A 540 1.17 -2.11 -24.32
N VAL A 541 1.59 -2.09 -25.59
CA VAL A 541 1.29 -3.16 -26.58
C VAL A 541 2.09 -4.43 -26.28
N PHE A 542 3.33 -4.28 -25.83
CA PHE A 542 4.25 -5.37 -25.52
C PHE A 542 4.60 -5.42 -24.05
N ASP A 543 5.04 -6.60 -23.59
CA ASP A 543 5.73 -6.72 -22.32
C ASP A 543 7.11 -6.06 -22.41
N ARG A 544 7.26 -4.93 -21.71
CA ARG A 544 8.45 -4.08 -21.69
C ARG A 544 9.62 -4.69 -20.89
N SER A 545 9.37 -5.78 -20.17
CA SER A 545 10.38 -6.55 -19.43
C SER A 545 10.87 -7.77 -20.22
N ALA A 546 10.23 -8.11 -21.34
CA ALA A 546 10.60 -9.22 -22.21
C ALA A 546 11.30 -8.75 -23.50
N SER A 547 11.98 -9.68 -24.17
CA SER A 547 12.48 -9.43 -25.52
C SER A 547 11.31 -9.22 -26.47
N LEU A 548 11.39 -8.17 -27.30
CA LEU A 548 10.32 -7.85 -28.24
C LEU A 548 10.23 -8.91 -29.35
N PRO A 549 9.01 -9.33 -29.76
CA PRO A 549 8.84 -10.26 -30.88
C PRO A 549 9.51 -9.77 -32.17
N THR A 550 9.60 -8.45 -32.36
CA THR A 550 10.24 -7.79 -33.51
C THR A 550 11.77 -7.95 -33.54
N GLY A 551 12.41 -8.36 -32.45
CA GLY A 551 13.86 -8.32 -32.27
C GLY A 551 14.45 -6.90 -32.13
N GLY A 552 13.59 -5.88 -32.08
CA GLY A 552 13.96 -4.46 -31.93
C GLY A 552 14.00 -3.97 -30.48
N ASN A 553 13.96 -2.65 -30.29
CA ASN A 553 13.84 -2.00 -28.97
C ASN A 553 12.75 -0.90 -28.97
N ILE A 554 12.36 -0.44 -27.78
CA ILE A 554 11.38 0.64 -27.58
C ILE A 554 12.06 1.79 -26.85
N GLU A 555 12.00 2.98 -27.44
CA GLU A 555 12.25 4.23 -26.72
C GLU A 555 10.99 4.58 -25.92
N GLN A 556 11.12 4.60 -24.59
CA GLN A 556 10.03 4.76 -23.65
C GLN A 556 9.90 6.22 -23.21
N SER A 557 8.74 6.82 -23.47
CA SER A 557 8.48 8.22 -23.11
C SER A 557 8.39 8.41 -21.59
N ASP A 558 7.75 7.48 -20.90
CA ASP A 558 7.62 7.47 -19.45
C ASP A 558 8.94 7.20 -18.74
N GLY A 559 9.71 6.20 -19.15
CA GLY A 559 11.02 5.86 -18.57
C GLY A 559 11.97 7.06 -18.52
N THR A 560 12.04 7.80 -19.64
CA THR A 560 12.87 9.01 -19.75
C THR A 560 12.30 10.17 -18.91
N SER A 561 10.99 10.35 -18.92
CA SER A 561 10.30 11.37 -18.12
C SER A 561 10.45 11.17 -16.61
N TRP A 562 10.39 9.92 -16.14
CA TRP A 562 10.63 9.55 -14.76
C TRP A 562 12.03 9.96 -14.29
N MET A 563 13.04 9.77 -15.13
CA MET A 563 14.40 10.21 -14.84
C MET A 563 14.53 11.74 -14.88
N GLY A 564 13.81 12.43 -15.77
CA GLY A 564 13.69 13.89 -15.73
C GLY A 564 13.11 14.38 -14.40
N MET A 565 12.01 13.77 -13.94
CA MET A 565 11.41 14.06 -12.63
C MET A 565 12.37 13.75 -11.48
N PHE A 566 13.06 12.60 -11.48
CA PHE A 566 14.05 12.26 -10.45
C PHE A 566 15.18 13.30 -10.43
N CYS A 567 15.68 13.71 -11.59
CA CYS A 567 16.70 14.73 -11.75
C CYS A 567 16.27 16.07 -11.11
N LEU A 568 15.05 16.52 -11.40
CA LEU A 568 14.50 17.76 -10.84
C LEU A 568 14.26 17.70 -9.34
N ASN A 569 13.79 16.56 -8.81
CA ASN A 569 13.65 16.38 -7.36
C ASN A 569 15.02 16.45 -6.67
N MET A 570 16.04 15.81 -7.23
CA MET A 570 17.40 15.89 -6.70
C MET A 570 17.99 17.30 -6.81
N LEU A 571 17.69 18.04 -7.88
CA LEU A 571 18.05 19.45 -8.01
C LEU A 571 17.41 20.30 -6.90
N ALA A 572 16.10 20.13 -6.66
CA ALA A 572 15.39 20.86 -5.62
C ALA A 572 15.97 20.59 -4.23
N ILE A 573 16.27 19.33 -3.92
CA ILE A 573 16.92 18.94 -2.65
C ILE A 573 18.33 19.54 -2.56
N ALA A 574 19.13 19.45 -3.61
CA ALA A 574 20.49 20.00 -3.63
C ALA A 574 20.49 21.52 -3.42
N ILE A 575 19.54 22.25 -4.01
CA ILE A 575 19.37 23.70 -3.82
C ILE A 575 18.99 24.01 -2.37
N GLU A 576 18.05 23.26 -1.77
CA GLU A 576 17.67 23.46 -0.37
C GLU A 576 18.85 23.21 0.59
N LEU A 577 19.64 22.17 0.33
CA LEU A 577 20.87 21.90 1.07
C LEU A 577 21.94 22.97 0.80
N ALA A 578 22.05 23.50 -0.41
CA ALA A 578 23.04 24.53 -0.74
C ALA A 578 22.85 25.85 0.03
N ARG A 579 21.64 26.12 0.54
CA ARG A 579 21.33 27.33 1.33
C ARG A 579 22.18 27.50 2.58
N GLU A 580 22.70 26.40 3.15
CA GLU A 580 23.55 26.42 4.34
C GLU A 580 24.90 25.73 4.11
N ASN A 581 25.02 24.88 3.09
CA ASN A 581 26.27 24.20 2.76
C ASN A 581 26.60 24.36 1.26
N PRO A 582 27.51 25.28 0.90
CA PRO A 582 27.88 25.55 -0.49
C PRO A 582 28.42 24.34 -1.28
N ALA A 583 28.83 23.25 -0.61
CA ALA A 583 29.26 22.02 -1.29
C ALA A 583 28.18 21.43 -2.22
N TYR A 584 26.90 21.68 -1.93
CA TYR A 584 25.79 21.20 -2.75
C TYR A 584 25.56 22.03 -4.02
N GLU A 585 26.15 23.22 -4.17
CA GLU A 585 26.00 24.04 -5.39
C GLU A 585 26.56 23.33 -6.64
N GLY A 586 27.66 22.60 -6.48
CA GLY A 586 28.25 21.79 -7.56
C GLY A 586 27.33 20.63 -7.97
N VAL A 587 26.68 20.00 -6.98
CA VAL A 587 25.74 18.90 -7.22
C VAL A 587 24.44 19.39 -7.84
N ALA A 588 23.94 20.56 -7.42
CA ALA A 588 22.81 21.23 -8.07
C ALA A 588 23.12 21.52 -9.55
N SER A 589 24.33 22.01 -9.85
CA SER A 589 24.76 22.24 -11.24
C SER A 589 24.74 20.96 -12.07
N LYS A 590 25.21 19.83 -11.52
CA LYS A 590 25.15 18.51 -12.17
C LYS A 590 23.71 18.13 -12.55
N PHE A 591 22.76 18.23 -11.62
CA PHE A 591 21.37 17.85 -11.89
C PHE A 591 20.69 18.81 -12.87
N PHE A 592 20.97 20.11 -12.78
CA PHE A 592 20.50 21.06 -13.80
C PHE A 592 20.98 20.67 -15.20
N GLU A 593 22.28 20.44 -15.39
CA GLU A 593 22.83 20.08 -16.70
C GLU A 593 22.28 18.75 -17.23
N HIS A 594 22.17 17.74 -16.35
CA HIS A 594 21.67 16.43 -16.72
C HIS A 594 20.17 16.47 -17.08
N PHE A 595 19.35 17.25 -16.37
CA PHE A 595 17.94 17.44 -16.71
C PHE A 595 17.79 18.03 -18.11
N VAL A 596 18.56 19.07 -18.42
CA VAL A 596 18.44 19.74 -19.72
C VAL A 596 18.89 18.83 -20.87
N GLN A 597 19.86 17.95 -20.62
CA GLN A 597 20.22 16.89 -21.58
C GLN A 597 19.08 15.89 -21.80
N ILE A 598 18.40 15.45 -20.73
CA ILE A 598 17.22 14.58 -20.82
C ILE A 598 16.09 15.25 -21.62
N ALA A 599 15.75 16.50 -21.28
CA ALA A 599 14.70 17.24 -21.96
C ALA A 599 14.99 17.40 -23.47
N HIS A 600 16.25 17.68 -23.81
CA HIS A 600 16.68 17.78 -25.21
C HIS A 600 16.65 16.43 -25.95
N ALA A 601 17.03 15.33 -25.28
CA ALA A 601 16.96 14.00 -25.88
C ALA A 601 15.52 13.59 -26.22
N MET A 602 14.55 13.97 -25.38
CA MET A 602 13.13 13.69 -25.62
C MET A 602 12.53 14.49 -26.78
N ASP A 603 12.95 15.74 -26.97
CA ASP A 603 12.47 16.62 -28.04
C ASP A 603 13.17 16.31 -29.40
N ASN A 604 14.30 15.61 -29.37
CA ASN A 604 15.03 15.05 -30.51
C ASN A 604 15.28 16.02 -31.69
N ARG A 605 15.53 17.31 -31.40
CA ARG A 605 16.01 18.30 -32.40
C ARG A 605 17.47 18.06 -32.85
N GLY A 606 18.08 16.96 -32.40
CA GLY A 606 19.50 16.58 -32.57
C GLY A 606 19.83 15.64 -33.74
N GLY A 607 18.90 15.36 -34.67
CA GLY A 607 19.23 14.73 -35.96
C GLY A 607 18.76 13.29 -36.18
N SER A 608 17.90 12.73 -35.32
CA SER A 608 17.14 11.51 -35.59
C SER A 608 15.83 11.83 -36.35
N LYS A 609 15.27 10.89 -37.13
CA LYS A 609 14.10 11.14 -37.99
C LYS A 609 12.73 11.10 -37.26
N LEU A 610 12.66 10.68 -35.99
CA LEU A 610 11.41 10.60 -35.21
C LEU A 610 11.68 10.96 -33.72
N SER A 611 10.95 11.93 -33.18
CA SER A 611 10.97 12.35 -31.75
C SER A 611 9.97 11.52 -30.92
N LEU A 612 9.99 11.59 -29.58
CA LEU A 612 8.91 11.02 -28.75
C LEU A 612 7.62 11.89 -28.79
N TRP A 613 7.75 13.14 -29.24
CA TRP A 613 6.63 14.05 -29.48
C TRP A 613 6.08 13.88 -30.90
N ASP A 614 4.77 13.64 -31.03
CA ASP A 614 4.06 13.63 -32.31
C ASP A 614 3.38 14.98 -32.56
N ASP A 615 3.89 15.73 -33.54
CA ASP A 615 3.36 17.05 -33.90
C ASP A 615 1.96 17.02 -34.53
N GLU A 616 1.53 15.89 -35.07
CA GLU A 616 0.18 15.76 -35.61
C GLU A 616 -0.85 15.70 -34.49
N ASP A 617 -0.67 14.76 -33.55
CA ASP A 617 -1.59 14.59 -32.42
C ASP A 617 -1.38 15.63 -31.31
N GLY A 618 -0.18 16.23 -31.22
CA GLY A 618 0.21 17.09 -30.11
C GLY A 618 0.31 16.31 -28.79
N PHE A 619 0.94 15.13 -28.85
CA PHE A 619 1.00 14.17 -27.76
C PHE A 619 2.30 13.37 -27.78
N PHE A 620 2.71 12.83 -26.63
CA PHE A 620 3.89 11.99 -26.53
C PHE A 620 3.54 10.50 -26.68
N TYR A 621 4.36 9.76 -27.40
CA TYR A 621 4.21 8.32 -27.61
C TYR A 621 5.54 7.59 -27.46
N ASP A 622 5.47 6.29 -27.16
CA ASP A 622 6.62 5.41 -27.31
C ASP A 622 6.96 5.22 -28.79
N VAL A 623 8.24 5.02 -29.08
CA VAL A 623 8.73 4.75 -30.45
C VAL A 623 9.33 3.36 -30.51
N LEU A 624 8.79 2.52 -31.39
CA LEU A 624 9.32 1.19 -31.68
C LEU A 624 10.38 1.30 -32.78
N HIS A 625 11.55 0.75 -32.53
CA HIS A 625 12.63 0.62 -33.50
C HIS A 625 12.70 -0.82 -33.97
N LEU A 626 12.57 -1.02 -35.28
CA LEU A 626 12.69 -2.34 -35.90
C LEU A 626 14.15 -2.61 -36.29
N PRO A 627 14.58 -3.89 -36.34
CA PRO A 627 15.92 -4.25 -36.83
C PRO A 627 16.22 -3.77 -38.25
N SER A 628 15.19 -3.48 -39.05
CA SER A 628 15.29 -2.88 -40.38
C SER A 628 15.78 -1.42 -40.37
N GLY A 629 15.83 -0.78 -39.21
CA GLY A 629 16.13 0.65 -39.04
C GLY A 629 14.89 1.55 -39.17
N GLU A 630 13.71 0.96 -39.39
CA GLU A 630 12.43 1.68 -39.39
C GLU A 630 12.01 2.05 -37.96
N ARG A 631 11.39 3.22 -37.81
CA ARG A 631 10.88 3.74 -36.54
C ARG A 631 9.42 4.09 -36.68
N GLN A 632 8.60 3.70 -35.72
CA GLN A 632 7.16 3.96 -35.73
C GLN A 632 6.65 4.33 -34.35
N TYR A 633 5.72 5.29 -34.32
CA TYR A 633 4.98 5.63 -33.10
C TYR A 633 4.06 4.49 -32.69
N MET A 634 4.13 4.14 -31.42
CA MET A 634 3.11 3.33 -30.77
C MET A 634 1.99 4.28 -30.31
N LYS A 635 1.05 4.57 -31.20
CA LYS A 635 -0.05 5.54 -30.98
C LYS A 635 -1.12 5.04 -29.97
N VAL A 636 -0.68 4.72 -28.76
CA VAL A 636 -1.53 4.45 -27.59
C VAL A 636 -1.59 5.73 -26.77
N ARG A 637 -2.74 6.41 -26.77
CA ARG A 637 -3.03 7.56 -25.91
C ARG A 637 -3.26 7.06 -24.49
N SER A 638 -2.17 6.90 -23.75
CA SER A 638 -2.17 6.46 -22.36
C SER A 638 -1.47 7.46 -21.44
N LEU A 639 -1.47 7.17 -20.13
CA LEU A 639 -0.69 7.93 -19.14
C LEU A 639 0.80 8.03 -19.51
N VAL A 640 1.33 7.10 -20.29
CA VAL A 640 2.72 7.17 -20.80
C VAL A 640 2.98 8.52 -21.47
N GLY A 641 2.03 9.01 -22.28
CA GLY A 641 2.15 10.31 -22.94
C GLY A 641 1.83 11.52 -22.04
N LEU A 642 1.35 11.29 -20.82
CA LEU A 642 1.08 12.33 -19.81
C LEU A 642 2.18 12.43 -18.74
N ILE A 643 2.97 11.37 -18.52
CA ILE A 643 4.09 11.35 -17.57
C ILE A 643 5.16 12.45 -17.84
N PRO A 644 5.42 12.91 -19.09
CA PRO A 644 6.29 14.07 -19.33
C PRO A 644 5.89 15.33 -18.55
N LEU A 645 4.60 15.51 -18.24
CA LEU A 645 4.10 16.65 -17.44
C LEU A 645 4.66 16.65 -16.01
N LEU A 646 5.04 15.48 -15.48
CA LEU A 646 5.48 15.34 -14.08
C LEU A 646 6.89 15.90 -13.84
N ALA A 647 7.70 15.97 -14.89
CA ALA A 647 9.03 16.55 -14.84
C ALA A 647 8.96 18.08 -14.96
N VAL A 648 8.58 18.73 -13.85
CA VAL A 648 8.49 20.18 -13.75
C VAL A 648 9.04 20.69 -12.41
N GLU A 649 9.83 21.77 -12.44
CA GLU A 649 10.33 22.46 -11.25
C GLU A 649 10.62 23.94 -11.54
N THR A 650 10.45 24.79 -10.52
CA THR A 650 10.67 26.24 -10.64
C THR A 650 11.89 26.68 -9.85
N LEU A 651 12.76 27.46 -10.48
CA LEU A 651 13.89 28.12 -9.83
C LEU A 651 13.50 29.57 -9.50
N GLU A 652 13.35 29.85 -8.21
CA GLU A 652 13.06 31.20 -7.73
C GLU A 652 14.32 32.09 -7.74
N PRO A 653 14.20 33.36 -8.16
CA PRO A 653 15.35 34.24 -8.29
C PRO A 653 16.04 34.51 -6.95
N ASP A 654 15.29 34.65 -5.85
CA ASP A 654 15.84 34.90 -4.51
C ASP A 654 16.64 33.71 -3.97
N VAL A 655 16.29 32.50 -4.38
CA VAL A 655 17.04 31.28 -4.06
C VAL A 655 18.32 31.20 -4.89
N VAL A 656 18.21 31.38 -6.22
CA VAL A 656 19.36 31.32 -7.13
C VAL A 656 20.38 32.42 -6.82
N ASP A 657 19.93 33.63 -6.49
CA ASP A 657 20.81 34.77 -6.18
C ASP A 657 21.64 34.57 -4.90
N ARG A 658 21.17 33.69 -3.99
CA ARG A 658 21.92 33.31 -2.78
C ARG A 658 22.94 32.20 -3.02
N LEU A 659 22.97 31.60 -4.22
CA LEU A 659 23.85 30.49 -4.60
C LEU A 659 24.78 30.91 -5.75
N PRO A 660 25.87 31.66 -5.47
CA PRO A 660 26.67 32.32 -6.50
C PRO A 660 27.46 31.36 -7.40
N GLY A 661 27.82 30.17 -6.91
CA GLY A 661 28.44 29.11 -7.70
C GLY A 661 27.46 28.50 -8.70
N PHE A 662 26.27 28.10 -8.22
CA PHE A 662 25.19 27.57 -9.05
C PHE A 662 24.73 28.60 -10.08
N LYS A 663 24.44 29.83 -9.66
CA LYS A 663 24.02 30.93 -10.55
C LYS A 663 25.00 31.15 -11.70
N ARG A 664 26.31 31.22 -11.39
CA ARG A 664 27.35 31.42 -12.40
C ARG A 664 27.40 30.28 -13.41
N ARG A 665 27.25 29.04 -12.95
CA ARG A 665 27.26 27.86 -13.83
C ARG A 665 26.01 27.80 -14.70
N LEU A 666 24.84 28.06 -14.11
CA LEU A 666 23.57 28.18 -14.80
C LEU A 666 23.62 29.27 -15.90
N GLU A 667 24.09 30.49 -15.58
CA GLU A 667 24.24 31.58 -16.56
C GLU A 667 25.31 31.29 -17.62
N TRP A 668 26.38 30.58 -17.26
CA TRP A 668 27.37 30.12 -18.23
C TRP A 668 26.75 29.11 -19.20
N PHE A 669 26.01 28.13 -18.69
CA PHE A 669 25.39 27.08 -19.50
C PHE A 669 24.39 27.68 -20.49
N VAL A 670 23.46 28.52 -19.99
CA VAL A 670 22.50 29.23 -20.84
C VAL A 670 23.20 30.03 -21.93
N ARG A 671 24.29 30.74 -21.63
CA ARG A 671 25.01 31.54 -22.64
C ARG A 671 25.74 30.68 -23.68
N ASN A 672 26.39 29.60 -23.26
CA ASN A 672 27.32 28.84 -24.11
C ASN A 672 26.70 27.60 -24.78
N ARG A 673 25.48 27.22 -24.39
CA ARG A 673 24.74 26.09 -24.95
C ARG A 673 23.35 26.52 -25.45
N PRO A 674 23.28 27.33 -26.52
CA PRO A 674 22.01 27.84 -27.04
C PRO A 674 21.03 26.73 -27.44
N GLU A 675 21.53 25.56 -27.86
CA GLU A 675 20.74 24.37 -28.24
C GLU A 675 19.82 23.86 -27.12
N PHE A 676 20.09 24.26 -25.87
CA PHE A 676 19.38 23.82 -24.69
C PHE A 676 18.47 24.90 -24.07
N ARG A 677 18.48 26.13 -24.61
CA ARG A 677 17.70 27.25 -24.06
C ARG A 677 16.20 27.05 -24.16
N GLU A 678 15.75 26.27 -25.13
CA GLU A 678 14.33 26.04 -25.41
C GLU A 678 13.63 25.25 -24.28
N HIS A 679 14.39 24.52 -23.45
CA HIS A 679 13.90 23.80 -22.28
C HIS A 679 14.02 24.59 -20.96
N LEU A 680 14.35 25.89 -21.04
CA LEU A 680 14.48 26.79 -19.90
C LEU A 680 13.66 28.04 -20.14
N GLU A 681 12.40 28.02 -19.69
CA GLU A 681 11.58 29.22 -19.75
C GLU A 681 11.95 30.20 -18.64
N ALA A 682 11.90 31.49 -18.97
CA ALA A 682 12.28 32.56 -18.08
C ALA A 682 11.20 33.64 -18.06
N MET A 683 10.88 34.13 -16.87
CA MET A 683 9.93 35.22 -16.68
C MET A 683 10.51 36.24 -15.68
N ASP A 684 10.51 37.51 -16.09
CA ASP A 684 10.89 38.63 -15.21
C ASP A 684 9.84 38.81 -14.12
N GLN A 685 10.28 38.92 -12.86
CA GLN A 685 9.39 39.11 -11.72
C GLN A 685 9.09 40.59 -11.47
N PRO A 686 7.85 40.97 -11.06
CA PRO A 686 7.48 42.35 -10.74
C PRO A 686 8.27 43.03 -9.60
N GLY A 687 9.22 42.35 -8.96
CA GLY A 687 10.14 42.88 -7.94
C GLY A 687 11.63 42.80 -8.32
N GLY A 688 11.95 42.46 -9.57
CA GLY A 688 13.31 42.22 -10.05
C GLY A 688 13.73 40.75 -9.93
N GLY A 689 14.65 40.33 -10.80
CA GLY A 689 15.10 38.93 -10.91
C GLY A 689 14.29 38.11 -11.92
N VAL A 690 14.85 36.98 -12.33
CA VAL A 690 14.30 36.08 -13.36
C VAL A 690 13.90 34.76 -12.71
N ARG A 691 12.60 34.47 -12.67
CA ARG A 691 12.10 33.13 -12.34
C ARG A 691 12.30 32.23 -13.56
N ARG A 692 12.71 30.99 -13.34
CA ARG A 692 12.91 30.02 -14.44
C ARG A 692 12.10 28.76 -14.21
N LEU A 693 11.57 28.20 -15.30
CA LEU A 693 10.88 26.91 -15.33
C LEU A 693 11.79 25.89 -16.00
N LEU A 694 11.91 24.73 -15.36
CA LEU A 694 12.51 23.53 -15.93
C LEU A 694 11.37 22.55 -16.16
N SER A 695 11.08 22.25 -17.43
CA SER A 695 10.08 21.26 -17.79
C SER A 695 10.44 20.51 -19.07
N ILE A 696 10.00 19.26 -19.16
CA ILE A 696 10.10 18.50 -20.42
C ILE A 696 9.10 19.07 -21.43
N VAL A 697 7.88 19.36 -20.97
CA VAL A 697 6.82 19.94 -21.80
C VAL A 697 7.00 21.46 -21.85
N SER A 698 7.13 22.02 -23.05
CA SER A 698 7.23 23.45 -23.31
C SER A 698 5.88 24.17 -23.18
N ARG A 699 5.90 25.51 -23.13
CA ARG A 699 4.68 26.35 -23.17
C ARG A 699 3.81 26.13 -24.39
N GLU A 700 4.37 25.76 -25.53
CA GLU A 700 3.60 25.51 -26.76
C GLU A 700 2.93 24.13 -26.74
N GLU A 701 3.62 23.12 -26.22
CA GLU A 701 3.14 21.74 -26.12
C GLU A 701 2.11 21.58 -24.99
N LEU A 702 2.29 22.29 -23.87
CA LEU A 702 1.47 22.12 -22.66
C LEU A 702 -0.04 22.29 -22.94
N PRO A 703 -0.52 23.35 -23.60
CA PRO A 703 -1.94 23.45 -23.97
C PRO A 703 -2.43 22.33 -24.89
N ARG A 704 -1.58 21.76 -25.74
CA ARG A 704 -1.94 20.69 -26.69
C ARG A 704 -2.15 19.37 -25.96
N VAL A 705 -1.24 19.00 -25.07
CA VAL A 705 -1.38 17.82 -24.21
C VAL A 705 -2.58 17.96 -23.28
N LEU A 706 -2.74 19.13 -22.64
CA LEU A 706 -3.86 19.38 -21.73
C LEU A 706 -5.21 19.35 -22.46
N ARG A 707 -5.27 19.72 -23.73
CA ARG A 707 -6.48 19.60 -24.54
C ARG A 707 -6.97 18.15 -24.58
N LEU A 708 -6.08 17.17 -24.78
CA LEU A 708 -6.43 15.74 -24.75
C LEU A 708 -6.71 15.25 -23.32
N MET A 709 -5.84 15.60 -22.36
CA MET A 709 -6.00 15.19 -20.96
C MET A 709 -7.35 15.64 -20.36
N LEU A 710 -7.85 16.82 -20.75
CA LEU A 710 -9.06 17.43 -20.23
C LEU A 710 -10.30 17.24 -21.12
N ASP A 711 -10.23 16.46 -22.20
CA ASP A 711 -11.42 16.08 -23.00
C ASP A 711 -12.11 14.87 -22.36
N GLU A 712 -13.43 14.98 -22.13
CA GLU A 712 -14.21 13.93 -21.47
C GLU A 712 -14.37 12.67 -22.33
N ARG A 713 -14.21 12.78 -23.66
CA ARG A 713 -14.18 11.67 -24.61
C ARG A 713 -12.80 11.02 -24.73
N GLU A 714 -11.80 11.60 -24.07
CA GLU A 714 -10.45 11.08 -24.01
C GLU A 714 -10.15 10.63 -22.57
N PHE A 715 -9.36 11.41 -21.84
CA PHE A 715 -8.83 11.04 -20.53
C PHE A 715 -9.70 11.51 -19.34
N LEU A 716 -10.45 12.61 -19.48
CA LEU A 716 -11.13 13.24 -18.35
C LEU A 716 -12.42 12.48 -17.97
N SER A 717 -12.36 11.73 -16.90
CA SER A 717 -13.52 11.10 -16.28
C SER A 717 -14.19 12.02 -15.26
N PRO A 718 -15.49 11.86 -14.95
CA PRO A 718 -16.11 12.46 -13.76
C PRO A 718 -15.38 12.16 -12.44
N TYR A 719 -14.46 11.19 -12.44
CA TYR A 719 -13.77 10.67 -11.26
C TYR A 719 -12.24 10.85 -11.28
N GLY A 720 -11.65 11.42 -12.34
CA GLY A 720 -10.20 11.61 -12.47
C GLY A 720 -9.70 11.46 -13.90
N ILE A 721 -8.39 11.26 -14.07
CA ILE A 721 -7.75 10.98 -15.35
C ILE A 721 -7.66 9.46 -15.54
N ARG A 722 -8.21 8.96 -16.65
CA ARG A 722 -8.16 7.55 -17.07
C ARG A 722 -6.75 7.14 -17.46
N ALA A 723 -6.41 5.85 -17.26
CA ALA A 723 -5.09 5.34 -17.60
C ALA A 723 -4.84 5.25 -19.12
N VAL A 724 -5.89 4.96 -19.89
CA VAL A 724 -5.93 5.02 -21.36
C VAL A 724 -7.12 5.86 -21.79
N SER A 725 -6.95 6.63 -22.86
CA SER A 725 -8.01 7.44 -23.43
C SER A 725 -9.22 6.60 -23.86
N GLN A 726 -10.42 7.09 -23.54
CA GLN A 726 -11.67 6.50 -24.00
C GLN A 726 -11.80 6.48 -25.54
N PHE A 727 -11.02 7.29 -26.26
CA PHE A 727 -10.90 7.25 -27.72
C PHE A 727 -10.62 5.84 -28.27
N HIS A 728 -9.81 5.05 -27.55
CA HIS A 728 -9.43 3.69 -27.93
C HIS A 728 -10.56 2.66 -27.79
N ARG A 729 -11.73 3.06 -27.28
CA ARG A 729 -12.95 2.24 -27.35
C ARG A 729 -13.37 1.99 -28.79
N ASP A 730 -13.35 3.04 -29.61
CA ASP A 730 -13.77 2.98 -31.02
C ASP A 730 -12.56 2.87 -31.97
N HIS A 731 -11.36 3.22 -31.48
CA HIS A 731 -10.12 3.25 -32.26
C HIS A 731 -9.00 2.46 -31.54
N PRO A 732 -9.12 1.13 -31.41
CA PRO A 732 -8.12 0.32 -30.73
C PRO A 732 -6.74 0.49 -31.39
N CYS A 733 -5.68 0.54 -30.59
CA CYS A 733 -4.32 0.55 -31.14
C CYS A 733 -3.96 -0.89 -31.52
N VAL A 734 -3.67 -1.12 -32.80
CA VAL A 734 -3.35 -2.44 -33.34
C VAL A 734 -2.01 -2.41 -34.06
N LEU A 735 -1.12 -3.33 -33.69
CA LEU A 735 0.17 -3.54 -34.33
C LEU A 735 0.29 -5.01 -34.75
N VAL A 736 0.62 -5.24 -36.02
CA VAL A 736 0.81 -6.61 -36.55
C VAL A 736 2.31 -6.90 -36.65
N VAL A 737 2.79 -7.90 -35.91
CA VAL A 737 4.19 -8.36 -35.94
C VAL A 737 4.22 -9.84 -36.25
N ASP A 738 4.98 -10.25 -37.26
CA ASP A 738 5.13 -11.64 -37.71
C ASP A 738 3.78 -12.38 -37.91
N GLY A 739 2.76 -11.65 -38.36
CA GLY A 739 1.41 -12.18 -38.58
C GLY A 739 0.53 -12.30 -37.32
N ASN A 740 1.04 -11.92 -36.15
CA ASN A 740 0.28 -11.85 -34.90
C ASN A 740 -0.22 -10.42 -34.64
N GLU A 741 -1.49 -10.29 -34.27
CA GLU A 741 -2.09 -9.01 -33.89
C GLU A 741 -1.84 -8.72 -32.40
N HIS A 742 -1.20 -7.60 -32.11
CA HIS A 742 -1.08 -7.04 -30.76
C HIS A 742 -1.99 -5.83 -30.63
N ARG A 743 -2.84 -5.82 -29.60
CA ARG A 743 -3.95 -4.87 -29.47
C ARG A 743 -4.05 -4.25 -28.06
N VAL A 744 -4.33 -2.95 -28.03
CA VAL A 744 -4.69 -2.20 -26.82
C VAL A 744 -6.06 -1.58 -27.02
N ASP A 745 -7.01 -2.00 -26.18
CA ASP A 745 -8.38 -1.49 -26.10
C ASP A 745 -8.55 -0.55 -24.91
N TYR A 746 -9.65 0.21 -24.90
CA TYR A 746 -10.12 0.89 -23.70
C TYR A 746 -10.95 -0.06 -22.82
N GLU A 747 -10.41 -0.43 -21.66
CA GLU A 747 -10.99 -1.34 -20.69
C GLU A 747 -11.17 -0.61 -19.36
N PRO A 748 -12.36 -0.09 -19.04
CA PRO A 748 -12.50 0.85 -17.93
C PRO A 748 -12.51 0.18 -16.55
N ALA A 749 -12.51 -1.15 -16.45
CA ALA A 749 -12.59 -1.93 -15.22
C ALA A 749 -11.47 -3.00 -15.18
N GLU A 750 -11.76 -4.26 -14.88
CA GLU A 750 -10.80 -5.37 -14.90
C GLU A 750 -10.31 -5.67 -16.34
N SER A 751 -9.12 -6.28 -16.46
CA SER A 751 -8.52 -6.63 -17.75
C SER A 751 -9.20 -7.85 -18.38
N SER A 752 -9.57 -7.76 -19.66
CA SER A 752 -10.09 -8.91 -20.41
C SER A 752 -8.99 -9.91 -20.84
N THR A 753 -7.71 -9.58 -20.62
CA THR A 753 -6.54 -10.39 -20.99
C THR A 753 -5.73 -10.81 -19.77
N SER A 754 -4.95 -11.89 -19.89
CA SER A 754 -4.08 -12.41 -18.83
C SER A 754 -2.66 -11.86 -18.84
N LEU A 755 -2.40 -10.77 -19.57
CA LEU A 755 -1.10 -10.12 -19.56
C LEU A 755 -0.80 -9.67 -18.13
N PHE A 756 0.39 -10.05 -17.61
CA PHE A 756 0.86 -9.70 -16.26
C PHE A 756 -0.02 -10.18 -15.10
N GLY A 757 -0.47 -11.44 -15.12
CA GLY A 757 -1.22 -12.06 -14.00
C GLY A 757 -2.71 -11.71 -14.00
N GLY A 758 -3.05 -10.50 -14.44
CA GLY A 758 -4.43 -10.10 -14.75
C GLY A 758 -5.22 -9.47 -13.60
N ASN A 759 -4.61 -9.28 -12.42
CA ASN A 759 -5.20 -8.60 -11.25
C ASN A 759 -5.35 -7.09 -11.47
N SER A 760 -4.31 -6.49 -12.06
CA SER A 760 -4.23 -5.04 -12.27
C SER A 760 -4.54 -4.68 -13.72
N ASN A 761 -5.19 -3.52 -13.93
CA ASN A 761 -5.47 -3.01 -15.27
C ASN A 761 -5.16 -1.51 -15.43
N TRP A 762 -4.21 -1.21 -16.32
CA TRP A 762 -3.82 0.15 -16.72
C TRP A 762 -4.43 0.59 -18.06
N ARG A 763 -5.38 -0.17 -18.63
CA ARG A 763 -5.98 0.11 -19.95
C ARG A 763 -7.28 0.92 -19.92
N GLY A 764 -7.51 1.68 -18.87
CA GLY A 764 -8.71 2.51 -18.76
C GLY A 764 -9.11 2.96 -17.36
N PRO A 765 -8.83 2.22 -16.28
CA PRO A 765 -9.18 2.64 -14.93
C PRO A 765 -8.44 3.91 -14.47
N ILE A 766 -8.89 4.47 -13.36
CA ILE A 766 -8.31 5.65 -12.69
C ILE A 766 -7.45 5.18 -11.53
N TRP A 767 -6.22 5.66 -11.50
CA TRP A 767 -5.20 5.33 -10.49
C TRP A 767 -4.78 6.58 -9.73
N PHE A 768 -4.80 6.49 -8.40
CA PHE A 768 -4.46 7.61 -7.50
C PHE A 768 -3.02 8.12 -7.65
N PRO A 769 -1.98 7.26 -7.76
CA PRO A 769 -0.59 7.72 -7.83
C PRO A 769 -0.34 8.75 -8.94
N ILE A 770 -0.70 8.42 -10.18
CA ILE A 770 -0.43 9.28 -11.34
C ILE A 770 -1.32 10.51 -11.33
N ASN A 771 -2.60 10.36 -10.98
CA ASN A 771 -3.51 11.49 -10.82
C ASN A 771 -3.00 12.51 -9.78
N TYR A 772 -2.50 12.02 -8.64
CA TYR A 772 -1.94 12.89 -7.60
C TYR A 772 -0.69 13.63 -8.09
N LEU A 773 0.21 12.95 -8.81
CA LEU A 773 1.39 13.60 -9.40
C LEU A 773 1.02 14.63 -10.48
N LEU A 774 0.01 14.35 -11.31
CA LEU A 774 -0.51 15.31 -12.31
C LEU A 774 -1.07 16.57 -11.62
N ILE A 775 -1.80 16.42 -10.51
CA ILE A 775 -2.28 17.55 -9.71
C ILE A 775 -1.10 18.39 -9.18
N GLU A 776 -0.06 17.77 -8.64
CA GLU A 776 1.13 18.51 -8.19
C GLU A 776 1.88 19.19 -9.35
N ALA A 777 1.96 18.54 -10.51
CA ALA A 777 2.58 19.11 -11.71
C ALA A 777 1.83 20.35 -12.20
N LEU A 778 0.50 20.28 -12.31
CA LEU A 778 -0.35 21.41 -12.68
C LEU A 778 -0.20 22.60 -11.71
N GLN A 779 -0.09 22.33 -10.41
CA GLN A 779 0.17 23.38 -9.41
C GLN A 779 1.54 24.04 -9.61
N LYS A 780 2.56 23.28 -9.99
CA LYS A 780 3.90 23.83 -10.30
C LYS A 780 3.90 24.66 -11.58
N PHE A 781 3.22 24.21 -12.64
CA PHE A 781 3.04 25.01 -13.85
C PHE A 781 2.25 26.29 -13.57
N ASP A 782 1.20 26.23 -12.75
CA ASP A 782 0.43 27.40 -12.34
C ASP A 782 1.29 28.38 -11.52
N HIS A 783 2.12 27.88 -10.61
CA HIS A 783 3.02 28.74 -9.84
C HIS A 783 3.97 29.56 -10.73
N PHE A 784 4.36 29.03 -11.90
CA PHE A 784 5.16 29.75 -12.87
C PHE A 784 4.33 30.68 -13.77
N TYR A 785 3.33 30.16 -14.48
CA TYR A 785 2.57 30.93 -15.48
C TYR A 785 1.46 31.79 -14.88
N GLY A 786 0.87 31.34 -13.78
CA GLY A 786 -0.29 31.94 -13.14
C GLY A 786 -1.42 32.21 -14.14
N PRO A 787 -2.12 33.35 -14.03
CA PRO A 787 -3.21 33.71 -14.93
C PRO A 787 -2.83 33.88 -16.41
N SER A 788 -1.55 33.92 -16.76
CA SER A 788 -1.10 34.11 -18.15
C SER A 788 -1.28 32.87 -19.02
N LEU A 789 -1.48 31.70 -18.41
CA LEU A 789 -1.80 30.46 -19.09
C LEU A 789 -3.11 29.91 -18.54
N GLN A 790 -4.12 29.83 -19.41
CA GLN A 790 -5.42 29.26 -19.07
C GLN A 790 -5.84 28.27 -20.15
N VAL A 791 -6.53 27.21 -19.75
CA VAL A 791 -7.04 26.16 -20.64
C VAL A 791 -8.53 25.92 -20.37
N GLU A 792 -9.24 25.33 -21.31
CA GLU A 792 -10.61 24.89 -21.07
C GLU A 792 -10.61 23.63 -20.19
N CYS A 793 -11.52 23.57 -19.22
CA CYS A 793 -11.69 22.40 -18.35
C CYS A 793 -13.17 22.24 -17.99
N PRO A 794 -13.89 21.29 -18.61
CA PRO A 794 -13.43 20.37 -19.66
C PRO A 794 -13.04 21.03 -20.98
N THR A 795 -12.23 20.36 -21.79
CA THR A 795 -11.94 20.77 -23.17
C THR A 795 -13.22 20.86 -23.99
N GLY A 796 -13.42 21.95 -24.73
CA GLY A 796 -14.62 22.20 -25.53
C GLY A 796 -15.77 22.82 -24.73
N SER A 797 -15.59 23.11 -23.44
CA SER A 797 -16.63 23.72 -22.60
C SER A 797 -16.82 25.21 -22.84
N GLY A 798 -15.78 25.92 -23.29
CA GLY A 798 -15.76 27.39 -23.46
C GLY A 798 -15.08 28.15 -22.32
N PRO A 799 -15.49 28.02 -21.03
CA PRO A 799 -14.82 28.67 -19.91
C PRO A 799 -13.36 28.23 -19.78
N ARG A 800 -12.46 29.21 -19.64
CA ARG A 800 -11.04 28.97 -19.37
C ARG A 800 -10.75 29.05 -17.88
N SER A 801 -9.89 28.16 -17.42
CA SER A 801 -9.47 28.00 -16.04
C SER A 801 -7.95 28.11 -15.92
N THR A 802 -7.48 28.62 -14.79
CA THR A 802 -6.05 28.55 -14.45
C THR A 802 -5.65 27.09 -14.22
N LEU A 803 -4.35 26.77 -14.27
CA LEU A 803 -3.90 25.39 -14.03
C LEU A 803 -4.12 24.99 -12.56
N TRP A 804 -4.15 25.96 -11.64
CA TRP A 804 -4.58 25.73 -10.25
C TRP A 804 -6.04 25.29 -10.15
N ASP A 805 -6.93 25.95 -10.87
CA ASP A 805 -8.36 25.59 -10.91
C ASP A 805 -8.56 24.18 -11.51
N VAL A 806 -7.79 23.84 -12.56
CA VAL A 806 -7.78 22.48 -13.14
C VAL A 806 -7.32 21.46 -12.09
N ALA A 807 -6.21 21.72 -11.39
CA ALA A 807 -5.71 20.83 -10.34
C ALA A 807 -6.73 20.64 -9.21
N ALA A 808 -7.42 21.72 -8.82
CA ALA A 808 -8.49 21.67 -7.82
C ALA A 808 -9.70 20.85 -8.30
N GLU A 809 -10.06 20.96 -9.59
CA GLU A 809 -11.14 20.17 -10.18
C GLU A 809 -10.81 18.67 -10.23
N LEU A 810 -9.59 18.29 -10.64
CA LEU A 810 -9.15 16.89 -10.62
C LEU A 810 -9.16 16.32 -9.19
N SER A 811 -8.70 17.10 -8.22
CA SER A 811 -8.77 16.72 -6.79
C SER A 811 -10.22 16.45 -6.34
N ARG A 812 -11.16 17.33 -6.71
CA ARG A 812 -12.60 17.15 -6.41
C ARG A 812 -13.20 15.93 -7.09
N ARG A 813 -12.78 15.61 -8.31
CA ARG A 813 -13.25 14.41 -9.04
C ARG A 813 -12.78 13.12 -8.36
N LEU A 814 -11.53 13.07 -7.91
CA LEU A 814 -10.99 11.92 -7.17
C LEU A 814 -11.67 11.75 -5.81
N THR A 815 -11.87 12.83 -5.05
CA THR A 815 -12.54 12.73 -3.73
C THR A 815 -14.01 12.33 -3.87
N ARG A 816 -14.70 12.75 -4.94
CA ARG A 816 -16.08 12.38 -5.25
C ARG A 816 -16.30 10.87 -5.30
N ILE A 817 -15.30 10.07 -5.65
CA ILE A 817 -15.38 8.60 -5.68
C ILE A 817 -15.89 8.05 -4.33
N PHE A 818 -15.45 8.65 -3.23
CA PHE A 818 -15.75 8.18 -1.89
C PHE A 818 -16.92 8.90 -1.23
N LEU A 819 -17.27 10.09 -1.69
CA LEU A 819 -18.29 10.93 -1.06
C LEU A 819 -19.68 10.55 -1.55
N ARG A 820 -20.69 10.83 -0.72
CA ARG A 820 -22.08 10.70 -1.13
C ARG A 820 -22.45 11.76 -2.14
N GLY A 821 -23.02 11.32 -3.26
CA GLY A 821 -23.69 12.19 -4.21
C GLY A 821 -25.02 12.73 -3.67
N PRO A 822 -25.69 13.59 -4.45
CA PRO A 822 -27.03 14.10 -4.11
C PRO A 822 -28.11 13.02 -3.95
N ASP A 823 -27.91 11.84 -4.56
CA ASP A 823 -28.76 10.66 -4.42
C ASP A 823 -28.44 9.80 -3.18
N GLY A 824 -27.47 10.24 -2.37
CA GLY A 824 -26.99 9.54 -1.18
C GLY A 824 -26.07 8.35 -1.45
N ARG A 825 -25.76 8.06 -2.72
CA ARG A 825 -24.93 6.93 -3.15
C ARG A 825 -23.47 7.34 -3.27
N ARG A 826 -22.56 6.37 -3.14
CA ARG A 826 -21.11 6.56 -3.32
C ARG A 826 -20.65 5.81 -4.56
N PRO A 827 -19.89 6.44 -5.47
CA PRO A 827 -19.32 5.74 -6.63
C PRO A 827 -18.50 4.50 -6.25
N VAL A 828 -17.67 4.57 -5.20
CA VAL A 828 -16.79 3.46 -4.76
C VAL A 828 -17.52 2.14 -4.50
N HIS A 829 -18.80 2.18 -4.07
CA HIS A 829 -19.61 0.99 -3.84
C HIS A 829 -20.24 0.39 -5.10
N GLY A 830 -20.04 1.02 -6.26
CA GLY A 830 -20.52 0.55 -7.56
C GLY A 830 -22.02 0.24 -7.56
N GLY A 831 -22.36 -0.90 -8.18
CA GLY A 831 -23.74 -1.37 -8.34
C GLY A 831 -24.35 -2.04 -7.11
N VAL A 832 -23.59 -2.34 -6.06
CA VAL A 832 -24.03 -3.21 -4.96
C VAL A 832 -25.02 -2.49 -4.04
N ALA A 833 -26.31 -2.85 -4.12
CA ALA A 833 -27.39 -2.16 -3.40
C ALA A 833 -27.21 -2.17 -1.88
N LYS A 834 -26.73 -3.28 -1.31
CA LYS A 834 -26.48 -3.43 0.13
C LYS A 834 -25.50 -2.37 0.64
N PHE A 835 -24.37 -2.18 -0.05
CA PHE A 835 -23.36 -1.19 0.34
C PHE A 835 -23.82 0.25 0.13
N GLN A 836 -24.80 0.48 -0.73
CA GLN A 836 -25.26 1.85 -1.05
C GLN A 836 -26.32 2.35 -0.08
N THR A 837 -27.22 1.47 0.36
CA THR A 837 -28.48 1.89 1.02
C THR A 837 -28.61 1.40 2.46
N ASP A 838 -27.98 0.28 2.81
CA ASP A 838 -28.09 -0.31 4.14
C ASP A 838 -27.36 0.56 5.18
N PRO A 839 -28.03 0.97 6.27
CA PRO A 839 -27.45 1.85 7.30
C PRO A 839 -26.24 1.25 8.04
N HIS A 840 -26.03 -0.06 7.97
CA HIS A 840 -24.91 -0.77 8.57
C HIS A 840 -23.75 -1.02 7.61
N TRP A 841 -23.86 -0.57 6.35
CA TRP A 841 -22.85 -0.75 5.30
C TRP A 841 -22.45 0.55 4.62
N ARG A 842 -23.41 1.45 4.34
CA ARG A 842 -23.23 2.68 3.54
C ARG A 842 -22.22 3.71 4.04
N ASP A 843 -21.72 3.54 5.26
CA ASP A 843 -20.73 4.40 5.91
C ASP A 843 -19.37 3.71 6.06
N LEU A 844 -19.26 2.44 5.66
CA LEU A 844 -18.03 1.64 5.70
C LEU A 844 -17.31 1.78 4.37
N VAL A 845 -16.15 2.43 4.35
CA VAL A 845 -15.47 2.80 3.11
C VAL A 845 -14.24 1.91 2.89
N TRP A 846 -14.19 1.27 1.74
CA TRP A 846 -13.00 0.59 1.22
C TRP A 846 -12.17 1.50 0.33
N PHE A 847 -10.89 1.19 0.22
CA PHE A 847 -9.92 1.93 -0.56
C PHE A 847 -9.29 0.95 -1.53
N TYR A 848 -9.79 0.99 -2.76
CA TYR A 848 -9.45 0.02 -3.79
C TYR A 848 -8.13 0.35 -4.47
N GLU A 849 -7.58 -0.64 -5.17
CA GLU A 849 -6.38 -0.51 -5.97
C GLU A 849 -6.53 0.56 -7.06
N TYR A 850 -7.61 0.43 -7.82
CA TYR A 850 -7.98 1.34 -8.89
C TYR A 850 -9.50 1.49 -9.00
N PHE A 851 -9.93 2.42 -9.84
CA PHE A 851 -11.35 2.78 -9.96
C PHE A 851 -11.82 2.73 -11.39
N HIS A 852 -13.04 2.26 -11.60
CA HIS A 852 -13.59 2.15 -12.93
C HIS A 852 -13.61 3.52 -13.64
N GLY A 853 -13.03 3.58 -14.83
CA GLY A 853 -12.75 4.83 -15.55
C GLY A 853 -13.96 5.67 -15.96
N ASP A 854 -15.19 5.15 -15.85
CA ASP A 854 -16.42 5.82 -16.28
C ASP A 854 -17.43 6.03 -15.15
N ASN A 855 -17.47 5.13 -14.14
CA ASN A 855 -18.46 5.19 -13.07
C ASN A 855 -17.87 5.30 -11.65
N GLY A 856 -16.55 5.18 -11.49
CA GLY A 856 -15.86 5.35 -10.21
C GLY A 856 -16.04 4.21 -9.21
N ALA A 857 -16.57 3.05 -9.62
CA ALA A 857 -16.62 1.84 -8.79
C ALA A 857 -15.20 1.42 -8.40
N GLY A 858 -15.00 0.94 -7.16
CA GLY A 858 -13.73 0.36 -6.74
C GLY A 858 -13.51 -1.01 -7.37
N ILE A 859 -12.29 -1.27 -7.85
CA ILE A 859 -11.87 -2.48 -8.56
C ILE A 859 -10.48 -2.93 -8.07
N GLY A 860 -10.18 -4.23 -8.15
CA GLY A 860 -8.94 -4.81 -7.64
C GLY A 860 -8.91 -4.86 -6.12
N ALA A 861 -7.71 -4.86 -5.53
CA ALA A 861 -7.51 -5.01 -4.09
C ALA A 861 -8.36 -4.05 -3.25
N SER A 862 -9.33 -4.56 -2.47
CA SER A 862 -10.32 -3.73 -1.77
C SER A 862 -9.79 -3.02 -0.51
N HIS A 863 -8.66 -3.48 0.02
CA HIS A 863 -8.00 -2.91 1.21
C HIS A 863 -6.72 -2.17 0.88
N GLN A 864 -6.51 -1.80 -0.38
CA GLN A 864 -5.37 -0.99 -0.83
C GLN A 864 -5.45 0.47 -0.36
N THR A 865 -5.61 0.65 0.96
CA THR A 865 -5.40 1.90 1.68
C THR A 865 -3.89 2.19 1.80
N GLY A 866 -3.15 1.86 0.75
CA GLY A 866 -1.78 2.26 0.48
C GLY A 866 -1.79 3.59 -0.27
N TRP A 867 -1.55 3.59 -1.58
CA TRP A 867 -1.58 4.83 -2.36
C TRP A 867 -2.96 5.48 -2.39
N THR A 868 -4.05 4.72 -2.26
CA THR A 868 -5.41 5.30 -2.30
C THR A 868 -5.68 6.12 -1.04
N GLY A 869 -4.90 5.90 0.03
CA GLY A 869 -4.86 6.77 1.20
C GLY A 869 -4.55 8.24 0.87
N LEU A 870 -3.96 8.54 -0.30
CA LEU A 870 -3.74 9.92 -0.78
C LEU A 870 -5.03 10.75 -0.83
N VAL A 871 -6.22 10.12 -0.89
CA VAL A 871 -7.50 10.83 -0.76
C VAL A 871 -7.57 11.69 0.52
N ALA A 872 -6.96 11.27 1.63
CA ALA A 872 -6.90 12.08 2.84
C ALA A 872 -6.13 13.39 2.62
N LYS A 873 -5.06 13.35 1.81
CA LYS A 873 -4.30 14.54 1.44
C LYS A 873 -5.07 15.45 0.50
N LEU A 874 -5.78 14.89 -0.48
CA LEU A 874 -6.62 15.64 -1.41
C LEU A 874 -7.77 16.35 -0.69
N LEU A 875 -8.47 15.65 0.23
CA LEU A 875 -9.50 16.25 1.09
C LEU A 875 -8.93 17.36 1.97
N GLN A 876 -7.72 17.18 2.51
CA GLN A 876 -7.05 18.23 3.29
C GLN A 876 -6.79 19.50 2.46
N GLN A 877 -6.36 19.35 1.21
CA GLN A 877 -5.99 20.45 0.33
C GLN A 877 -7.20 21.16 -0.29
N SER A 878 -8.08 20.40 -0.93
CA SER A 878 -9.14 20.94 -1.81
C SER A 878 -10.51 21.02 -1.11
N GLY A 879 -10.66 20.38 0.04
CA GLY A 879 -11.97 20.21 0.68
C GLY A 879 -12.71 18.97 0.17
N GLY A 880 -13.95 18.79 0.63
CA GLY A 880 -14.84 17.69 0.27
C GLY A 880 -16.28 18.11 0.43
#